data_AF-A0A967XRW3-F1
#
_entry.id   AF-A0A967XRW3-F1
#
_cell.length_a   1.000
_cell.length_b   1.000
_cell.length_c   1.000
_cell.angle_alpha   90.00
_cell.angle_beta   90.00
_cell.angle_gamma   90.00
#
_symmetry.space_group_name_H-M   'P 1'
#
loop_
_entity.id
_entity.type
_entity.pdbx_description
1 polymer ?
#
loop_
_entity_poly.entity_id
_entity_poly.type
_entity_poly.pdbx_seq_one_letter_code
_entity_poly.pdbx_strand_id
1 'polypeptide(L)'
;MKLFPHVLIRVAGGPFESLERLRLPETAQIANEIHVHKTSIKRLKERLSEALYEVIGAQTDNAIRVSLINLRRDIFNEREVPLETLAQVGPHLPQEVYAAIKQYIEHQEDIDRLWQKGEATYRQELEVARHHLHDLIEADNLQKGLILSSQSLLKHGIPSYLSRDTSALTSQDKKTELSLIKYIARIYAKTSPFSTFTHLALGEITSKSANGTAEPARSGFDNPTVLYLPGSATPKVISHIRLNNYLYKYLQDLFTHYPAIYRHFLVRPNPTLTKEEDHYLFLTNSNNVESFQRIPLNPVLDLFQFLTSAERAGVVYKDVVQTIIDNEYIDAPAEEIEAYMDQLIAYGFLEFNIGVSGVDPDWDLKLRQKLSHLRQEVPLLGEVLDTLAYIRELADQYGQAGVPRRQQILTEAYERFKATCMRLHETAGLPEEERLSPEEAKSKQSEQEEAETEEAVEAQEEETENPDEVFKHQATTRFYFRPEQIFYEDTALEGAFTLNPEGMTMLVSALYHLYREIRLFEGYQDERDKMYHYFAQQHGHRRGMSLLAFYEGYYREVKKPAAERASKKGQTAQEKQAEPGEQNNDVELQEADQAEAEITEPDEGDDDILTVPAIQARHKQTEAWLEQLATIVKAQTRAGDEQINLCLEQVQQTNEAIEMPGDTGKPNGSYGIFVQLFQTSNGNGQPHLMGVLNGSFPGYGKMVSRFLHLFDGAFTRELRGWNQSLSQEALFIEDCDASYFNANLHPPLMPFEIWIPGGHNSLPAQQQIAVTELQVGLDETGQQVQLIHTPSQKRGYVF
;
A
#
# COMPACT_ATOMS: atom_id res chain seq x y z
N MET A 1 -23.38 17.20 -1.09
CA MET A 1 -22.46 16.29 -0.37
C MET A 1 -23.25 15.54 0.69
N LYS A 2 -23.00 14.24 0.88
CA LYS A 2 -23.55 13.44 1.99
C LYS A 2 -22.41 12.71 2.69
N LEU A 3 -22.39 12.74 4.01
CA LEU A 3 -21.46 11.95 4.80
C LEU A 3 -22.08 10.58 5.08
N PHE A 4 -21.29 9.54 4.93
CA PHE A 4 -21.65 8.22 5.45
C PHE A 4 -21.58 8.30 6.99
N PRO A 5 -22.57 7.77 7.73
CA PRO A 5 -22.67 7.98 9.18
C PRO A 5 -21.57 7.30 9.99
N HIS A 6 -20.74 6.47 9.37
CA HIS A 6 -19.65 5.75 10.03
C HIS A 6 -18.28 6.17 9.51
N VAL A 7 -17.29 6.18 10.41
CA VAL A 7 -15.88 6.47 10.13
C VAL A 7 -15.02 5.36 10.71
N LEU A 8 -14.08 4.84 9.91
CA LEU A 8 -13.05 3.95 10.42
C LEU A 8 -11.93 4.79 11.07
N ILE A 9 -11.71 4.60 12.36
CA ILE A 9 -10.68 5.27 13.14
C ILE A 9 -9.47 4.35 13.25
N ARG A 10 -8.28 4.91 13.04
CA ARG A 10 -7.00 4.21 13.22
C ARG A 10 -6.24 4.85 14.36
N VAL A 11 -5.87 4.06 15.35
CA VAL A 11 -5.23 4.51 16.59
C VAL A 11 -3.87 3.85 16.72
N ALA A 12 -2.84 4.64 17.00
CA ALA A 12 -1.50 4.14 17.32
C ALA A 12 -1.56 3.15 18.51
N GLY A 13 -0.62 2.21 18.58
CA GLY A 13 -0.58 1.17 19.62
C GLY A 13 -0.26 1.68 21.03
N GLY A 14 -0.02 2.98 21.18
CA GLY A 14 0.12 3.65 22.46
C GLY A 14 0.22 5.17 22.34
N PRO A 15 0.32 5.88 23.47
CA PRO A 15 0.38 7.35 23.50
C PRO A 15 1.70 7.88 22.93
N PHE A 16 1.62 8.93 22.10
CA PHE A 16 2.80 9.54 21.47
C PHE A 16 3.81 10.06 22.50
N GLU A 17 3.34 10.45 23.68
CA GLU A 17 4.15 10.89 24.82
C GLU A 17 5.17 9.83 25.26
N SER A 18 4.88 8.54 25.05
CA SER A 18 5.84 7.47 25.30
C SER A 18 7.05 7.55 24.38
N LEU A 19 6.86 7.94 23.11
CA LEU A 19 7.94 8.17 22.16
C LEU A 19 8.66 9.49 22.43
N GLU A 20 7.92 10.54 22.80
CA GLU A 20 8.49 11.87 23.09
C GLU A 20 9.52 11.83 24.23
N ARG A 21 9.34 10.95 25.22
CA ARG A 21 10.29 10.74 26.33
C ARG A 21 11.66 10.22 25.90
N LEU A 22 11.84 9.76 24.66
CA LEU A 22 13.16 9.40 24.12
C LEU A 22 13.96 10.62 23.62
N ARG A 23 13.37 11.83 23.63
CA ARG A 23 14.08 13.05 23.25
C ARG A 23 15.14 13.42 24.30
N LEU A 24 16.18 14.11 23.84
CA LEU A 24 17.27 14.66 24.65
C LEU A 24 17.19 16.21 24.62
N PRO A 25 16.18 16.82 25.27
CA PRO A 25 15.86 18.24 25.09
C PRO A 25 16.99 19.18 25.54
N GLU A 26 17.66 18.90 26.65
CA GLU A 26 18.74 19.76 27.14
C GLU A 26 19.96 19.68 26.21
N THR A 27 20.30 18.47 25.74
CA THR A 27 21.35 18.27 24.74
C THR A 27 21.02 19.02 23.45
N ALA A 28 19.79 18.93 22.96
CA ALA A 28 19.34 19.63 21.76
C ALA A 28 19.42 21.16 21.93
N GLN A 29 19.06 21.68 23.11
CA GLN A 29 19.21 23.10 23.42
C GLN A 29 20.69 23.54 23.39
N ILE A 30 21.59 22.79 24.05
CA ILE A 30 23.03 23.10 24.04
C ILE A 30 23.60 23.05 22.61
N ALA A 31 23.19 22.07 21.80
CA ALA A 31 23.59 21.99 20.39
C ALA A 31 23.13 23.20 19.58
N ASN A 32 21.88 23.67 19.81
CA ASN A 32 21.36 24.89 19.20
C ASN A 32 22.11 26.14 19.66
N GLU A 33 22.44 26.26 20.95
CA GLU A 33 23.25 27.37 21.47
C GLU A 33 24.65 27.39 20.82
N ILE A 34 25.30 26.23 20.70
CA ILE A 34 26.58 26.10 19.97
C ILE A 34 26.42 26.54 18.52
N HIS A 35 25.33 26.15 17.83
CA HIS A 35 25.07 26.55 16.46
C HIS A 35 24.89 28.08 16.32
N VAL A 36 24.21 28.72 17.28
CA VAL A 36 24.06 30.18 17.35
C VAL A 36 25.42 30.87 17.53
N HIS A 37 26.27 30.38 18.43
CA HIS A 37 27.62 30.91 18.61
C HIS A 37 28.50 30.72 17.37
N LYS A 38 28.47 29.54 16.71
CA LYS A 38 29.17 29.29 15.44
C LYS A 38 28.72 30.24 14.33
N THR A 39 27.41 30.49 14.24
CA THR A 39 26.86 31.46 13.28
C THR A 39 27.34 32.88 13.56
N SER A 40 27.45 33.26 14.84
CA SER A 40 27.97 34.56 15.27
C SER A 40 29.48 34.70 14.97
N ILE A 41 30.28 33.66 15.23
CA ILE A 41 31.70 33.58 14.87
C ILE A 41 31.87 33.78 13.37
N LYS A 42 31.08 33.12 12.52
CA LYS A 42 31.16 33.27 11.06
C LYS A 42 30.96 34.72 10.62
N ARG A 43 29.93 35.39 11.14
CA ARG A 43 29.66 36.82 10.87
C ARG A 43 30.79 37.73 11.38
N LEU A 44 31.29 37.47 12.59
CA LEU A 44 32.40 38.23 13.17
C LEU A 44 33.69 38.05 12.39
N LYS A 45 34.01 36.84 11.95
CA LYS A 45 35.18 36.52 11.14
C LYS A 45 35.19 37.28 9.81
N GLU A 46 34.06 37.34 9.11
CA GLU A 46 33.92 38.12 7.87
C GLU A 46 34.19 39.61 8.15
N ARG A 47 33.49 40.19 9.14
CA ARG A 47 33.66 41.59 9.55
C ARG A 47 35.09 41.93 10.01
N LEU A 48 35.68 41.08 10.84
CA LEU A 48 37.03 41.26 11.39
C LEU A 48 38.11 41.09 10.32
N SER A 49 37.91 40.21 9.33
CA SER A 49 38.87 39.99 8.25
C SER A 49 39.05 41.21 7.36
N GLU A 50 37.97 41.96 7.10
CA GLU A 50 37.97 43.23 6.39
C GLU A 50 38.57 44.34 7.26
N ALA A 51 38.07 44.51 8.48
CA ALA A 51 38.53 45.57 9.38
C ALA A 51 40.02 45.45 9.71
N LEU A 52 40.54 44.22 9.93
CA LEU A 52 41.96 43.99 10.18
C LEU A 52 42.80 44.23 8.92
N TYR A 53 42.28 44.03 7.71
CA TYR A 53 43.01 44.33 6.47
C TYR A 53 43.33 45.83 6.36
N GLU A 54 42.36 46.68 6.69
CA GLU A 54 42.55 48.14 6.70
C GLU A 54 43.58 48.56 7.76
N VAL A 55 43.47 48.03 8.99
CA VAL A 55 44.42 48.34 10.08
C VAL A 55 45.85 47.87 9.74
N ILE A 56 46.01 46.70 9.12
CA ILE A 56 47.31 46.20 8.63
C ILE A 56 47.89 47.14 7.57
N GLY A 57 47.06 47.68 6.68
CA GLY A 57 47.48 48.61 5.63
C GLY A 57 47.96 49.96 6.15
N ALA A 58 47.40 50.44 7.26
CA ALA A 58 47.74 51.72 7.88
C ALA A 58 48.93 51.66 8.86
N GLN A 59 49.42 50.46 9.20
CA GLN A 59 50.46 50.28 10.22
C GLN A 59 51.88 50.49 9.68
N THR A 60 52.66 51.33 10.36
CA THR A 60 54.04 51.67 9.97
C THR A 60 55.09 50.86 10.74
N ASP A 61 54.77 50.33 11.93
CA ASP A 61 55.64 49.44 12.68
C ASP A 61 55.55 48.01 12.13
N ASN A 62 56.67 47.50 11.61
CA ASN A 62 56.73 46.17 10.99
C ASN A 62 56.47 45.03 12.00
N ALA A 63 56.86 45.15 13.26
CA ALA A 63 56.63 44.12 14.27
C ALA A 63 55.14 44.02 14.65
N ILE A 64 54.47 45.17 14.77
CA ILE A 64 53.02 45.22 15.01
C ILE A 64 52.24 44.76 13.78
N ARG A 65 52.70 45.13 12.58
CA ARG A 65 52.10 44.69 11.30
C ARG A 65 52.12 43.17 11.15
N VAL A 66 53.23 42.52 11.46
CA VAL A 66 53.35 41.05 11.44
C VAL A 66 52.38 40.41 12.45
N SER A 67 52.28 40.99 13.66
CA SER A 67 51.39 40.49 14.71
C SER A 67 49.91 40.61 14.32
N LEU A 68 49.51 41.70 13.66
CA LEU A 68 48.16 41.89 13.12
C LEU A 68 47.84 40.91 11.96
N ILE A 69 48.81 40.60 11.09
CA ILE A 69 48.65 39.58 10.04
C ILE A 69 48.40 38.20 10.64
N ASN A 70 49.16 37.84 11.69
CA ASN A 70 48.98 36.57 12.38
C ASN A 70 47.62 36.51 13.08
N LEU A 71 47.22 37.56 13.81
CA LEU A 71 45.89 37.66 14.42
C LEU A 71 44.77 37.49 13.38
N ARG A 72 44.87 38.16 12.22
CA ARG A 72 43.91 38.00 11.13
C ARG A 72 43.88 36.56 10.61
N ARG A 73 45.04 35.91 10.49
CA ARG A 73 45.14 34.51 10.04
C ARG A 73 44.54 33.55 11.07
N ASP A 74 44.72 33.80 12.35
CA ASP A 74 44.17 32.95 13.41
C ASP A 74 42.64 33.08 13.45
N ILE A 75 42.09 34.30 13.40
CA ILE A 75 40.65 34.54 13.27
C ILE A 75 40.08 33.90 12.00
N PHE A 76 40.76 34.07 10.85
CA PHE A 76 40.29 33.50 9.58
C PHE A 76 40.29 31.96 9.59
N ASN A 77 41.24 31.33 10.27
CA ASN A 77 41.31 29.87 10.39
C ASN A 77 40.59 29.34 11.65
N GLU A 78 39.83 30.18 12.36
CA GLU A 78 39.08 29.82 13.56
C GLU A 78 39.94 29.21 14.67
N ARG A 79 41.20 29.67 14.76
CA ARG A 79 42.15 29.27 15.79
C ARG A 79 41.96 30.09 17.06
N GLU A 80 42.49 29.58 18.16
CA GLU A 80 42.57 30.30 19.42
C GLU A 80 43.43 31.56 19.24
N VAL A 81 42.98 32.70 19.80
CA VAL A 81 43.70 33.97 19.76
C VAL A 81 44.52 34.12 21.05
N PRO A 82 45.87 34.10 20.99
CA PRO A 82 46.69 34.21 22.19
C PRO A 82 46.52 35.55 22.90
N LEU A 83 46.37 35.53 24.23
CA LEU A 83 46.25 36.73 25.06
C LEU A 83 47.44 37.69 24.91
N GLU A 84 48.65 37.15 24.73
CA GLU A 84 49.86 37.94 24.50
C GLU A 84 49.78 38.73 23.18
N THR A 85 49.30 38.07 22.11
CA THR A 85 49.10 38.71 20.81
C THR A 85 48.03 39.80 20.89
N LEU A 86 46.93 39.55 21.60
CA LEU A 86 45.88 40.55 21.80
C LEU A 86 46.35 41.75 22.63
N ALA A 87 47.16 41.52 23.66
CA ALA A 87 47.75 42.58 24.48
C ALA A 87 48.73 43.46 23.69
N GLN A 88 49.50 42.84 22.79
CA GLN A 88 50.47 43.54 21.93
C GLN A 88 49.79 44.41 20.87
N VAL A 89 48.74 43.90 20.20
CA VAL A 89 48.06 44.61 19.10
C VAL A 89 46.93 45.52 19.57
N GLY A 90 46.34 45.25 20.74
CA GLY A 90 45.19 45.96 21.32
C GLY A 90 45.30 47.49 21.31
N PRO A 91 46.42 48.10 21.75
CA PRO A 91 46.60 49.56 21.74
C PRO A 91 46.58 50.20 20.35
N HIS A 92 46.74 49.41 19.29
CA HIS A 92 46.80 49.86 17.89
C HIS A 92 45.51 49.57 17.10
N LEU A 93 44.50 48.97 17.75
CA LEU A 93 43.22 48.67 17.13
C LEU A 93 42.20 49.79 17.42
N PRO A 94 41.33 50.14 16.45
CA PRO A 94 40.14 50.91 16.75
C PRO A 94 39.29 50.21 17.82
N GLN A 95 38.65 50.99 18.69
CA GLN A 95 37.86 50.46 19.81
C GLN A 95 36.79 49.45 19.36
N GLU A 96 36.16 49.71 18.21
CA GLU A 96 35.14 48.82 17.62
C GLU A 96 35.73 47.48 17.17
N VAL A 97 36.91 47.48 16.55
CA VAL A 97 37.61 46.25 16.12
C VAL A 97 38.08 45.46 17.33
N TYR A 98 38.64 46.13 18.33
CA TYR A 98 39.06 45.47 19.58
C TYR A 98 37.87 44.84 20.32
N ALA A 99 36.73 45.53 20.40
CA ALA A 99 35.50 45.00 20.98
C ALA A 99 34.97 43.79 20.19
N ALA A 100 35.01 43.84 18.85
CA ALA A 100 34.60 42.73 18.00
C ALA A 100 35.50 41.49 18.16
N ILE A 101 36.82 41.67 18.36
CA ILE A 101 37.75 40.56 18.64
C ILE A 101 37.46 39.96 20.02
N LYS A 102 37.16 40.79 21.03
CA LYS A 102 36.74 40.28 22.34
C LYS A 102 35.46 39.46 22.26
N GLN A 103 34.44 39.94 21.55
CA GLN A 103 33.21 39.18 21.30
C GLN A 103 33.47 37.84 20.59
N TYR A 104 34.42 37.83 19.64
CA TYR A 104 34.83 36.60 18.96
C TYR A 104 35.47 35.59 19.93
N ILE A 105 36.38 36.04 20.80
CA ILE A 105 37.02 35.19 21.82
C ILE A 105 35.98 34.67 22.83
N GLU A 106 35.09 35.55 23.32
CA GLU A 106 33.99 35.18 24.23
C GLU A 106 33.12 34.06 23.62
N HIS A 107 32.79 34.16 22.33
CA HIS A 107 32.04 33.08 21.65
C HIS A 107 32.84 31.78 21.49
N GLN A 108 34.15 31.82 21.30
CA GLN A 108 34.98 30.60 21.28
C GLN A 108 34.99 29.93 22.67
N GLU A 109 35.21 30.72 23.72
CA GLU A 109 35.19 30.24 25.11
C GLU A 109 33.81 29.68 25.50
N ASP A 110 32.73 30.33 25.06
CA ASP A 110 31.36 29.86 25.27
C ASP A 110 31.11 28.51 24.58
N ILE A 111 31.59 28.33 23.33
CA ILE A 111 31.48 27.06 22.61
C ILE A 111 32.22 25.95 23.35
N ASP A 112 33.46 26.18 23.79
CA ASP A 112 34.25 25.18 24.50
C ASP A 112 33.58 24.78 25.83
N ARG A 113 33.05 25.76 26.58
CA ARG A 113 32.28 25.52 27.80
C ARG A 113 31.00 24.73 27.52
N LEU A 114 30.27 25.09 26.46
CA LEU A 114 29.05 24.40 26.05
C LEU A 114 29.34 22.98 25.57
N TRP A 115 30.48 22.73 24.91
CA TRP A 115 30.88 21.38 24.48
C TRP A 115 31.11 20.45 25.67
N GLN A 116 31.87 20.92 26.68
CA GLN A 116 32.10 20.16 27.91
C GLN A 116 30.81 19.90 28.68
N LYS A 117 29.95 20.92 28.82
CA LYS A 117 28.63 20.77 29.44
C LYS A 117 27.74 19.80 28.64
N GLY A 118 27.72 19.94 27.32
CA GLY A 118 26.92 19.15 26.40
C GLY A 118 27.29 17.67 26.43
N GLU A 119 28.59 17.34 26.49
CA GLU A 119 29.03 15.94 26.59
C GLU A 119 28.53 15.26 27.87
N ALA A 120 28.63 15.94 29.02
CA ALA A 120 28.11 15.42 30.28
C ALA A 120 26.58 15.28 30.25
N THR A 121 25.88 16.29 29.75
CA THR A 121 24.40 16.33 29.64
C THR A 121 23.89 15.22 28.72
N TYR A 122 24.53 15.05 27.55
CA TYR A 122 24.19 14.01 26.58
C TYR A 122 24.29 12.61 27.18
N ARG A 123 25.38 12.31 27.90
CA ARG A 123 25.56 10.99 28.53
C ARG A 123 24.44 10.71 29.54
N GLN A 124 24.08 11.70 30.35
CA GLN A 124 23.02 11.56 31.35
C GLN A 124 21.63 11.39 30.71
N GLU A 125 21.25 12.25 29.76
CA GLU A 125 19.94 12.14 29.10
C GLU A 125 19.84 10.83 28.28
N LEU A 126 20.92 10.41 27.61
CA LEU A 126 20.95 9.18 26.83
C LEU A 126 20.75 7.95 27.72
N GLU A 127 21.37 7.92 28.89
CA GLU A 127 21.17 6.83 29.85
C GLU A 127 19.70 6.76 30.29
N VAL A 128 19.08 7.89 30.64
CA VAL A 128 17.65 7.94 31.00
C VAL A 128 16.77 7.48 29.84
N ALA A 129 17.04 7.94 28.62
CA ALA A 129 16.29 7.55 27.43
C ALA A 129 16.42 6.05 27.14
N ARG A 130 17.59 5.44 27.35
CA ARG A 130 17.79 3.98 27.20
C ARG A 130 17.04 3.17 28.24
N HIS A 131 16.98 3.62 29.48
CA HIS A 131 16.16 2.95 30.50
C HIS A 131 14.68 2.99 30.11
N HIS A 132 14.17 4.14 29.67
CA HIS A 132 12.79 4.22 29.17
C HIS A 132 12.58 3.37 27.91
N LEU A 133 13.58 3.27 27.03
CA LEU A 133 13.54 2.38 25.87
C LEU A 133 13.41 0.91 26.28
N HIS A 134 14.10 0.46 27.34
CA HIS A 134 13.93 -0.89 27.88
C HIS A 134 12.48 -1.15 28.28
N ASP A 135 11.83 -0.23 29.00
CA ASP A 135 10.42 -0.35 29.38
C ASP A 135 9.50 -0.50 28.16
N LEU A 136 9.77 0.27 27.09
CA LEU A 136 9.00 0.18 25.84
C LEU A 136 9.24 -1.15 25.09
N ILE A 137 10.44 -1.73 25.21
CA ILE A 137 10.79 -3.02 24.59
C ILE A 137 10.11 -4.18 25.32
N GLU A 138 10.01 -4.10 26.65
CA GLU A 138 9.35 -5.10 27.48
C GLU A 138 7.82 -5.06 27.36
N ALA A 139 7.26 -3.99 26.78
CA ALA A 139 5.83 -3.88 26.56
C ALA A 139 5.28 -5.00 25.67
N ASP A 140 4.23 -5.66 26.17
CA ASP A 140 3.50 -6.74 25.52
C ASP A 140 3.08 -6.40 24.08
N ASN A 141 2.73 -5.13 23.83
CA ASN A 141 2.27 -4.69 22.52
C ASN A 141 3.37 -4.84 21.44
N LEU A 142 4.59 -4.40 21.74
CA LEU A 142 5.71 -4.54 20.80
C LEU A 142 5.98 -6.02 20.52
N GLN A 143 6.13 -6.82 21.58
CA GLN A 143 6.52 -8.22 21.44
C GLN A 143 5.48 -9.05 20.69
N LYS A 144 4.18 -8.82 20.92
CA LYS A 144 3.10 -9.51 20.19
C LYS A 144 3.15 -9.22 18.69
N GLY A 145 3.33 -7.96 18.29
CA GLY A 145 3.43 -7.61 16.87
C GLY A 145 4.70 -8.13 16.21
N LEU A 146 5.82 -8.19 16.95
CA LEU A 146 7.08 -8.76 16.46
C LEU A 146 6.99 -10.27 16.16
N ILE A 147 6.04 -11.01 16.76
CA ILE A 147 5.84 -12.43 16.44
C ILE A 147 5.56 -12.61 14.93
N LEU A 148 4.77 -11.70 14.34
CA LEU A 148 4.38 -11.78 12.93
C LEU A 148 5.32 -10.98 12.01
N SER A 149 6.05 -9.98 12.52
CA SER A 149 6.92 -9.13 11.69
C SER A 149 8.40 -9.48 11.73
N SER A 150 8.93 -9.96 12.87
CA SER A 150 10.35 -10.26 13.03
C SER A 150 10.63 -11.20 14.21
N GLN A 151 10.54 -12.51 13.95
CA GLN A 151 10.88 -13.52 14.95
C GLN A 151 12.35 -13.47 15.39
N SER A 152 13.28 -13.09 14.51
CA SER A 152 14.70 -12.99 14.84
C SER A 152 14.99 -11.88 15.86
N LEU A 153 14.38 -10.71 15.68
CA LEU A 153 14.48 -9.60 16.63
C LEU A 153 13.87 -9.98 17.98
N LEU A 154 12.71 -10.64 17.98
CA LEU A 154 12.04 -11.09 19.19
C LEU A 154 12.85 -12.16 19.96
N LYS A 155 13.34 -13.20 19.27
CA LYS A 155 14.01 -14.35 19.90
C LYS A 155 15.46 -14.07 20.29
N HIS A 156 16.17 -13.25 19.53
CA HIS A 156 17.62 -13.05 19.69
C HIS A 156 17.99 -11.60 19.98
N GLY A 157 17.40 -10.65 19.24
CA GLY A 157 17.75 -9.23 19.36
C GLY A 157 17.37 -8.63 20.71
N ILE A 158 16.10 -8.80 21.13
CA ILE A 158 15.59 -8.26 22.40
C ILE A 158 16.33 -8.85 23.60
N PRO A 159 16.46 -10.19 23.76
CA PRO A 159 17.18 -10.76 24.90
C PRO A 159 18.65 -10.32 24.95
N SER A 160 19.32 -10.26 23.79
CA SER A 160 20.69 -9.77 23.72
C SER A 160 20.80 -8.33 24.19
N TYR A 161 19.93 -7.43 23.68
CA TYR A 161 19.96 -6.01 24.01
C TYR A 161 19.64 -5.75 25.49
N LEU A 162 18.57 -6.35 26.01
CA LEU A 162 18.14 -6.16 27.41
C LEU A 162 19.15 -6.72 28.43
N SER A 163 19.98 -7.69 28.03
CA SER A 163 21.03 -8.24 28.91
C SER A 163 22.27 -7.35 29.05
N ARG A 164 22.41 -6.30 28.23
CA ARG A 164 23.57 -5.40 28.22
C ARG A 164 23.37 -4.21 29.14
N ASP A 165 24.48 -3.73 29.70
CA ASP A 165 24.52 -2.44 30.39
C ASP A 165 24.34 -1.31 29.37
N THR A 166 23.39 -0.40 29.63
CA THR A 166 23.04 0.74 28.77
C THR A 166 24.21 1.69 28.51
N SER A 167 25.23 1.66 29.36
CA SER A 167 26.46 2.45 29.22
C SER A 167 27.54 1.79 28.33
N ALA A 168 27.42 0.49 28.05
CA ALA A 168 28.47 -0.32 27.43
C ALA A 168 27.99 -1.12 26.20
N LEU A 169 27.21 -0.48 25.32
CA LEU A 169 26.68 -1.10 24.10
C LEU A 169 27.73 -1.27 23.00
N THR A 170 27.76 -2.45 22.38
CA THR A 170 28.58 -2.73 21.19
C THR A 170 27.99 -2.11 19.92
N SER A 171 28.74 -2.11 18.81
CA SER A 171 28.22 -1.66 17.51
C SER A 171 27.01 -2.46 17.03
N GLN A 172 26.94 -3.76 17.34
CA GLN A 172 25.81 -4.61 16.98
C GLN A 172 24.58 -4.31 17.86
N ASP A 173 24.79 -4.01 19.14
CA ASP A 173 23.72 -3.61 20.05
C ASP A 173 23.09 -2.28 19.59
N LYS A 174 23.91 -1.32 19.14
CA LYS A 174 23.42 -0.05 18.57
C LYS A 174 22.62 -0.22 17.28
N LYS A 175 22.97 -1.19 16.42
CA LYS A 175 22.14 -1.54 15.26
C LYS A 175 20.80 -2.12 15.68
N THR A 176 20.80 -2.96 16.72
CA THR A 176 19.58 -3.53 17.30
C THR A 176 18.71 -2.44 17.94
N GLU A 177 19.32 -1.52 18.69
CA GLU A 177 18.69 -0.32 19.27
C GLU A 177 17.97 0.51 18.19
N LEU A 178 18.65 0.81 17.08
CA LEU A 178 18.06 1.54 15.97
C LEU A 178 16.87 0.81 15.36
N SER A 179 16.97 -0.51 15.16
CA SER A 179 15.85 -1.33 14.66
C SER A 179 14.66 -1.32 15.63
N LEU A 180 14.89 -1.41 16.93
CA LEU A 180 13.84 -1.35 17.95
C LEU A 180 13.17 0.03 17.98
N ILE A 181 13.95 1.12 17.87
CA ILE A 181 13.42 2.49 17.76
C ILE A 181 12.55 2.65 16.52
N LYS A 182 12.91 2.04 15.38
CA LYS A 182 12.05 2.06 14.17
C LYS A 182 10.68 1.42 14.42
N TYR A 183 10.64 0.27 15.10
CA TYR A 183 9.39 -0.40 15.46
C TYR A 183 8.57 0.41 16.47
N ILE A 184 9.21 0.95 17.50
CA ILE A 184 8.57 1.80 18.51
C ILE A 184 8.01 3.07 17.86
N ALA A 185 8.80 3.77 17.05
CA ALA A 185 8.32 4.95 16.31
C ALA A 185 7.12 4.60 15.41
N ARG A 186 7.12 3.43 14.75
CA ARG A 186 5.95 2.94 14.01
C ARG A 186 4.73 2.78 14.91
N ILE A 187 4.86 2.09 16.05
CA ILE A 187 3.75 1.81 16.99
C ILE A 187 3.13 3.10 17.53
N TYR A 188 3.97 4.08 17.90
CA TYR A 188 3.52 5.27 18.63
C TYR A 188 3.21 6.47 17.74
N ALA A 189 3.67 6.50 16.47
CA ALA A 189 3.48 7.64 15.57
C ALA A 189 2.84 7.31 14.22
N LYS A 190 2.81 6.05 13.77
CA LYS A 190 2.17 5.67 12.50
C LYS A 190 0.82 5.02 12.75
N THR A 191 -0.22 5.52 12.10
CA THR A 191 -1.59 4.98 12.17
C THR A 191 -1.90 4.00 11.03
N SER A 192 -0.87 3.31 10.50
CA SER A 192 -1.02 2.29 9.46
C SER A 192 -1.36 0.94 10.10
N PRO A 193 -2.49 0.29 9.74
CA PRO A 193 -2.92 -0.97 10.36
C PRO A 193 -1.87 -2.07 10.19
N PHE A 194 -1.48 -2.71 11.29
CA PHE A 194 -0.56 -3.85 11.29
C PHE A 194 -0.57 -4.54 12.65
N SER A 195 -1.15 -5.75 12.74
CA SER A 195 -1.16 -6.57 13.96
C SER A 195 -1.51 -5.73 15.19
N THR A 196 -0.77 -5.84 16.28
CA THR A 196 -0.99 -5.10 17.53
C THR A 196 -0.40 -3.68 17.50
N PHE A 197 0.39 -3.32 16.49
CA PHE A 197 1.04 -2.00 16.44
C PHE A 197 0.07 -0.84 16.23
N THR A 198 -1.07 -1.10 15.60
CA THR A 198 -2.11 -0.11 15.31
C THR A 198 -3.46 -0.76 15.49
N HIS A 199 -4.37 -0.08 16.17
CA HIS A 199 -5.71 -0.56 16.45
C HIS A 199 -6.76 0.17 15.60
N LEU A 200 -7.85 -0.52 15.32
CA LEU A 200 -8.98 -0.02 14.54
C LEU A 200 -10.20 0.21 15.42
N ALA A 201 -11.01 1.19 15.08
CA ALA A 201 -12.28 1.43 15.76
C ALA A 201 -13.33 1.92 14.77
N LEU A 202 -14.60 1.62 15.06
CA LEU A 202 -15.73 2.17 14.32
C LEU A 202 -16.27 3.38 15.08
N GLY A 203 -16.28 4.53 14.41
CA GLY A 203 -16.88 5.76 14.91
C GLY A 203 -18.20 6.08 14.22
N GLU A 204 -19.16 6.62 14.97
CA GLU A 204 -20.45 7.10 14.46
C GLU A 204 -20.49 8.64 14.45
N ILE A 205 -20.95 9.23 13.35
CA ILE A 205 -21.19 10.67 13.23
C ILE A 205 -22.61 10.95 13.75
N THR A 206 -22.72 11.44 14.99
CA THR A 206 -24.02 11.61 15.66
C THR A 206 -24.04 12.79 16.62
N SER A 207 -25.20 13.45 16.73
CA SER A 207 -25.43 14.56 17.67
C SER A 207 -25.82 14.09 19.08
N LYS A 208 -26.00 12.78 19.27
CA LYS A 208 -26.40 12.19 20.56
C LYS A 208 -25.20 12.17 21.52
N SER A 209 -25.36 12.82 22.67
CA SER A 209 -24.43 12.69 23.81
C SER A 209 -24.69 11.38 24.59
N ALA A 210 -23.65 10.90 25.27
CA ALA A 210 -23.44 9.58 25.88
C ALA A 210 -24.54 9.00 26.81
N ASN A 211 -25.57 9.75 27.21
CA ASN A 211 -26.46 9.37 28.31
C ASN A 211 -27.95 9.21 27.95
N GLY A 212 -28.34 9.14 26.67
CA GLY A 212 -29.74 8.89 26.27
C GLY A 212 -30.76 9.96 26.70
N THR A 213 -30.34 10.96 27.48
CA THR A 213 -31.04 12.20 27.70
C THR A 213 -30.84 13.06 26.47
N ALA A 214 -31.93 13.45 25.83
CA ALA A 214 -31.97 14.53 24.85
C ALA A 214 -31.69 15.87 25.54
N GLU A 215 -30.55 16.01 26.22
CA GLU A 215 -29.97 17.34 26.37
C GLU A 215 -29.36 17.66 25.00
N PRO A 216 -29.72 18.79 24.37
CA PRO A 216 -28.99 19.23 23.20
C PRO A 216 -27.53 19.26 23.58
N ALA A 217 -26.67 18.64 22.78
CA ALA A 217 -25.23 18.87 22.86
C ALA A 217 -25.08 20.38 23.04
N ARG A 218 -24.59 20.82 24.21
CA ARG A 218 -24.40 22.26 24.44
C ARG A 218 -23.63 22.75 23.24
N SER A 219 -24.13 23.82 22.61
CA SER A 219 -23.59 24.44 21.41
C SER A 219 -22.22 25.09 21.68
N GLY A 220 -21.29 24.32 22.21
CA GLY A 220 -19.99 24.72 22.69
C GLY A 220 -18.99 23.65 22.30
N PHE A 221 -18.05 24.06 21.47
CA PHE A 221 -16.97 23.28 20.89
C PHE A 221 -15.92 22.81 21.93
N ASP A 222 -16.27 22.73 23.22
CA ASP A 222 -15.39 22.34 24.34
C ASP A 222 -15.21 20.80 24.48
N ASN A 223 -15.70 20.02 23.50
CA ASN A 223 -15.65 18.55 23.52
C ASN A 223 -14.55 18.03 22.57
N PRO A 224 -13.83 16.94 22.91
CA PRO A 224 -12.82 16.35 22.02
C PRO A 224 -13.45 15.95 20.68
N THR A 225 -12.68 16.16 19.60
CA THR A 225 -13.05 15.88 18.20
C THR A 225 -13.58 14.45 17.99
N VAL A 226 -13.01 13.49 18.71
CA VAL A 226 -13.48 12.11 18.81
C VAL A 226 -13.79 11.87 20.27
N LEU A 227 -15.05 11.61 20.57
CA LEU A 227 -15.48 11.21 21.90
C LEU A 227 -15.40 9.68 21.98
N TYR A 228 -14.44 9.18 22.76
CA TYR A 228 -14.54 7.82 23.28
C TYR A 228 -15.61 7.83 24.38
N LEU A 229 -16.61 6.97 24.25
CA LEU A 229 -17.65 6.77 25.26
C LEU A 229 -17.23 5.58 26.13
N PRO A 230 -16.65 5.82 27.32
CA PRO A 230 -16.09 4.74 28.11
C PRO A 230 -17.18 3.89 28.77
N GLY A 231 -17.03 2.57 28.64
CA GLY A 231 -17.37 1.63 29.71
C GLY A 231 -16.22 1.45 30.72
N SER A 232 -14.99 1.86 30.36
CA SER A 232 -13.77 1.77 31.19
C SER A 232 -12.75 2.88 30.83
N ALA A 233 -11.72 3.08 31.66
CA ALA A 233 -10.70 4.13 31.47
C ALA A 233 -9.74 3.92 30.28
N THR A 234 -9.64 2.70 29.75
CA THR A 234 -8.81 2.34 28.59
C THR A 234 -9.55 1.33 27.71
N PRO A 235 -9.77 1.59 26.41
CA PRO A 235 -10.43 0.63 25.53
C PRO A 235 -9.66 -0.68 25.48
N LYS A 236 -10.38 -1.78 25.64
CA LYS A 236 -9.81 -3.12 25.51
C LYS A 236 -9.43 -3.36 24.05
N VAL A 237 -8.23 -3.86 23.81
CA VAL A 237 -7.80 -4.30 22.48
C VAL A 237 -8.28 -5.73 22.25
N ILE A 238 -8.91 -5.97 21.10
CA ILE A 238 -9.37 -7.28 20.64
C ILE A 238 -8.57 -7.65 19.40
N SER A 239 -7.87 -8.80 19.45
CA SER A 239 -7.20 -9.38 18.29
C SER A 239 -8.17 -10.25 17.48
N HIS A 240 -8.27 -9.98 16.18
CA HIS A 240 -9.00 -10.79 15.22
C HIS A 240 -8.00 -11.52 14.34
N ILE A 241 -8.06 -12.84 14.35
CA ILE A 241 -7.10 -13.71 13.67
C ILE A 241 -7.76 -14.41 12.50
N ARG A 242 -7.11 -14.34 11.35
CA ARG A 242 -7.50 -15.02 10.12
C ARG A 242 -6.40 -15.93 9.64
N LEU A 243 -6.78 -16.95 8.88
CA LEU A 243 -5.81 -17.77 8.18
C LEU A 243 -5.31 -17.01 6.96
N ASN A 244 -4.00 -17.07 6.73
CA ASN A 244 -3.39 -16.47 5.55
C ASN A 244 -4.00 -17.07 4.27
N ASN A 245 -4.46 -16.21 3.37
CA ASN A 245 -5.11 -16.61 2.13
C ASN A 245 -4.20 -17.37 1.15
N TYR A 246 -2.87 -17.20 1.24
CA TYR A 246 -1.95 -18.03 0.46
C TYR A 246 -2.03 -19.51 0.84
N LEU A 247 -2.49 -19.85 2.05
CA LEU A 247 -2.77 -21.24 2.43
C LEU A 247 -3.94 -21.81 1.62
N TYR A 248 -4.96 -20.99 1.32
CA TYR A 248 -6.05 -21.39 0.44
C TYR A 248 -5.57 -21.65 -0.98
N LYS A 249 -4.79 -20.74 -1.55
CA LYS A 249 -4.15 -20.92 -2.87
C LYS A 249 -3.39 -22.24 -2.92
N TYR A 250 -2.56 -22.50 -1.93
CA TYR A 250 -1.77 -23.73 -1.85
C TYR A 250 -2.65 -24.99 -1.79
N LEU A 251 -3.72 -24.97 -0.99
CA LEU A 251 -4.68 -26.08 -0.94
C LEU A 251 -5.41 -26.26 -2.28
N GLN A 252 -5.80 -25.18 -2.94
CA GLN A 252 -6.42 -25.22 -4.25
C GLN A 252 -5.50 -25.90 -5.27
N ASP A 253 -4.21 -25.54 -5.29
CA ASP A 253 -3.21 -26.17 -6.15
C ASP A 253 -3.07 -27.66 -5.85
N LEU A 254 -3.05 -28.07 -4.57
CA LEU A 254 -3.00 -29.50 -4.23
C LEU A 254 -4.28 -30.24 -4.62
N PHE A 255 -5.46 -29.62 -4.44
CA PHE A 255 -6.74 -30.25 -4.75
C PHE A 255 -6.92 -30.50 -6.23
N THR A 256 -6.46 -29.57 -7.09
CA THR A 256 -6.54 -29.72 -8.55
C THR A 256 -5.58 -30.76 -9.11
N HIS A 257 -4.61 -31.23 -8.31
CA HIS A 257 -3.69 -32.32 -8.68
C HIS A 257 -4.07 -33.68 -8.07
N TYR A 258 -5.12 -33.76 -7.26
CA TYR A 258 -5.56 -35.01 -6.65
C TYR A 258 -6.91 -35.49 -7.22
N PRO A 259 -6.94 -36.52 -8.11
CA PRO A 259 -8.15 -36.95 -8.82
C PRO A 259 -9.31 -37.34 -7.91
N ALA A 260 -9.03 -37.89 -6.72
CA ALA A 260 -10.07 -38.20 -5.76
C ALA A 260 -10.83 -36.96 -5.27
N ILE A 261 -10.23 -35.77 -5.35
CA ILE A 261 -10.86 -34.49 -4.98
C ILE A 261 -11.43 -33.78 -6.21
N TYR A 262 -10.60 -33.45 -7.21
CA TYR A 262 -11.03 -32.53 -8.27
C TYR A 262 -12.16 -33.09 -9.14
N ARG A 263 -12.31 -34.42 -9.23
CA ARG A 263 -13.44 -35.07 -9.91
C ARG A 263 -14.82 -34.66 -9.35
N HIS A 264 -14.86 -34.10 -8.15
CA HIS A 264 -16.07 -33.59 -7.50
C HIS A 264 -16.27 -32.08 -7.65
N PHE A 265 -15.32 -31.36 -8.25
CA PHE A 265 -15.45 -29.92 -8.46
C PHE A 265 -16.28 -29.62 -9.70
N LEU A 266 -16.92 -28.44 -9.69
CA LEU A 266 -17.58 -27.92 -10.87
C LEU A 266 -16.52 -27.47 -11.88
N VAL A 267 -16.78 -27.71 -13.15
CA VAL A 267 -16.01 -27.25 -14.28
C VAL A 267 -16.93 -26.43 -15.16
N ARG A 268 -16.45 -25.27 -15.60
CA ARG A 268 -17.18 -24.38 -16.51
C ARG A 268 -16.25 -23.87 -17.62
N PRO A 269 -16.78 -23.44 -18.77
CA PRO A 269 -15.97 -22.82 -19.80
C PRO A 269 -15.36 -21.52 -19.29
N ASN A 270 -14.22 -21.16 -19.89
CA ASN A 270 -13.64 -19.84 -19.74
C ASN A 270 -14.67 -18.75 -20.14
N PRO A 271 -14.87 -17.69 -19.32
CA PRO A 271 -15.87 -16.64 -19.58
C PRO A 271 -15.61 -15.81 -20.84
N THR A 272 -14.40 -15.87 -21.38
CA THR A 272 -13.96 -15.14 -22.57
C THR A 272 -13.99 -15.97 -23.85
N LEU A 273 -14.39 -17.23 -23.75
CA LEU A 273 -14.38 -18.17 -24.85
C LEU A 273 -15.28 -17.72 -26.00
N THR A 274 -14.64 -17.39 -27.12
CA THR A 274 -15.30 -16.94 -28.35
C THR A 274 -14.92 -17.87 -29.50
N LYS A 275 -15.90 -18.25 -30.32
CA LYS A 275 -15.70 -19.10 -31.50
C LYS A 275 -15.58 -18.24 -32.74
N GLU A 276 -14.42 -18.26 -33.37
CA GLU A 276 -14.13 -17.60 -34.66
C GLU A 276 -14.29 -18.60 -35.82
N GLU A 277 -14.00 -18.16 -37.06
CA GLU A 277 -14.20 -18.99 -38.27
C GLU A 277 -13.37 -20.29 -38.27
N ASP A 278 -12.14 -20.26 -37.76
CA ASP A 278 -11.17 -21.36 -37.80
C ASP A 278 -10.58 -21.78 -36.44
N HIS A 279 -10.83 -21.01 -35.37
CA HIS A 279 -10.34 -21.29 -34.01
C HIS A 279 -11.26 -20.80 -32.90
N TYR A 280 -10.99 -21.24 -31.67
CA TYR A 280 -11.46 -20.62 -30.43
C TYR A 280 -10.43 -19.60 -29.94
N LEU A 281 -10.91 -18.42 -29.54
CA LEU A 281 -10.12 -17.35 -28.93
C LEU A 281 -10.59 -17.12 -27.49
N PHE A 282 -9.66 -17.04 -26.55
CA PHE A 282 -9.95 -16.75 -25.15
C PHE A 282 -8.74 -16.17 -24.42
N LEU A 283 -8.99 -15.43 -23.34
CA LEU A 283 -7.99 -14.91 -22.42
C LEU A 283 -7.74 -15.94 -21.32
N THR A 284 -6.48 -16.17 -21.01
CA THR A 284 -6.04 -16.87 -19.79
C THR A 284 -5.47 -15.87 -18.83
N ASN A 285 -5.73 -16.04 -17.54
CA ASN A 285 -5.17 -15.21 -16.48
C ASN A 285 -4.71 -16.10 -15.33
N SER A 286 -3.44 -16.01 -14.98
CA SER A 286 -2.87 -16.70 -13.82
C SER A 286 -2.00 -15.76 -13.02
N ASN A 287 -2.39 -15.51 -11.76
CA ASN A 287 -1.73 -14.54 -10.89
C ASN A 287 -1.59 -13.15 -11.54
N ASN A 288 -2.63 -12.69 -12.26
CA ASN A 288 -2.68 -11.44 -13.02
C ASN A 288 -1.69 -11.37 -14.21
N VAL A 289 -1.16 -12.51 -14.65
CA VAL A 289 -0.45 -12.63 -15.94
C VAL A 289 -1.46 -13.08 -16.98
N GLU A 290 -1.73 -12.22 -17.95
CA GLU A 290 -2.76 -12.42 -18.96
C GLU A 290 -2.17 -12.77 -20.33
N SER A 291 -2.78 -13.74 -21.01
CA SER A 291 -2.37 -14.15 -22.36
C SER A 291 -3.54 -14.65 -23.19
N PHE A 292 -3.63 -14.21 -24.46
CA PHE A 292 -4.63 -14.65 -25.41
C PHE A 292 -4.23 -15.99 -26.04
N GLN A 293 -5.10 -17.00 -25.91
CA GLN A 293 -4.92 -18.33 -26.47
C GLN A 293 -5.77 -18.54 -27.71
N ARG A 294 -5.25 -19.32 -28.66
CA ARG A 294 -5.95 -19.74 -29.88
C ARG A 294 -5.88 -21.25 -30.03
N ILE A 295 -7.03 -21.92 -30.07
CA ILE A 295 -7.12 -23.38 -30.26
C ILE A 295 -7.93 -23.68 -31.53
N PRO A 296 -7.40 -24.43 -32.52
CA PRO A 296 -8.13 -24.78 -33.74
C PRO A 296 -9.48 -25.44 -33.45
N LEU A 297 -10.48 -25.19 -34.30
CA LEU A 297 -11.80 -25.81 -34.13
C LEU A 297 -11.71 -27.33 -34.18
N ASN A 298 -12.35 -27.97 -33.21
CA ASN A 298 -12.49 -29.41 -33.14
C ASN A 298 -13.89 -29.74 -32.60
N PRO A 299 -14.66 -30.64 -33.23
CA PRO A 299 -15.99 -31.04 -32.73
C PRO A 299 -16.00 -31.53 -31.28
N VAL A 300 -14.88 -32.07 -30.80
CA VAL A 300 -14.72 -32.47 -29.39
C VAL A 300 -14.75 -31.25 -28.46
N LEU A 301 -14.15 -30.12 -28.85
CA LEU A 301 -14.21 -28.87 -28.08
C LEU A 301 -15.63 -28.31 -28.02
N ASP A 302 -16.37 -28.36 -29.12
CA ASP A 302 -17.78 -27.95 -29.18
C ASP A 302 -18.62 -28.76 -28.17
N LEU A 303 -18.35 -30.06 -28.07
CA LEU A 303 -19.02 -30.94 -27.10
C LEU A 303 -18.68 -30.56 -25.65
N PHE A 304 -17.39 -30.40 -25.31
CA PHE A 304 -16.99 -30.01 -23.96
C PHE A 304 -17.57 -28.65 -23.57
N GLN A 305 -17.53 -27.67 -24.47
CA GLN A 305 -18.16 -26.36 -24.25
C GLN A 305 -19.67 -26.53 -24.00
N PHE A 306 -20.37 -27.30 -24.83
CA PHE A 306 -21.81 -27.52 -24.68
C PHE A 306 -22.16 -28.17 -23.34
N LEU A 307 -21.49 -29.26 -22.98
CA LEU A 307 -21.76 -30.01 -21.74
C LEU A 307 -21.44 -29.17 -20.48
N THR A 308 -20.31 -28.47 -20.48
CA THR A 308 -19.89 -27.67 -19.32
C THR A 308 -20.67 -26.35 -19.18
N SER A 309 -21.35 -25.90 -20.24
CA SER A 309 -22.23 -24.72 -20.22
C SER A 309 -23.67 -25.01 -19.78
N ALA A 310 -24.01 -26.27 -19.45
CA ALA A 310 -25.38 -26.64 -19.09
C ALA A 310 -25.92 -25.87 -17.87
N GLU A 311 -25.03 -25.50 -16.94
CA GLU A 311 -25.34 -24.70 -15.77
C GLU A 311 -24.35 -23.52 -15.67
N ARG A 312 -24.82 -22.30 -15.36
CA ARG A 312 -23.94 -21.11 -15.27
C ARG A 312 -22.84 -21.25 -14.21
N ALA A 313 -23.10 -22.03 -13.15
CA ALA A 313 -22.12 -22.31 -12.10
C ALA A 313 -21.07 -23.35 -12.51
N GLY A 314 -21.30 -24.09 -13.59
CA GLY A 314 -20.52 -25.25 -14.02
C GLY A 314 -21.19 -26.59 -13.69
N VAL A 315 -20.63 -27.66 -14.23
CA VAL A 315 -21.07 -29.06 -14.07
C VAL A 315 -19.98 -29.86 -13.38
N VAL A 316 -20.32 -30.84 -12.55
CA VAL A 316 -19.34 -31.64 -11.83
C VAL A 316 -18.46 -32.40 -12.83
N TYR A 317 -17.13 -32.33 -12.66
CA TYR A 317 -16.12 -32.96 -13.53
C TYR A 317 -16.48 -34.40 -13.90
N LYS A 318 -16.72 -35.27 -12.91
CA LYS A 318 -17.00 -36.69 -13.16
C LYS A 318 -18.32 -36.91 -13.90
N ASP A 319 -19.30 -36.02 -13.72
CA ASP A 319 -20.59 -36.13 -14.37
C ASP A 319 -20.49 -35.76 -15.85
N VAL A 320 -19.58 -34.84 -16.23
CA VAL A 320 -19.24 -34.55 -17.63
C VAL A 320 -18.66 -35.80 -18.30
N VAL A 321 -17.66 -36.43 -17.67
CA VAL A 321 -17.02 -37.65 -18.19
C VAL A 321 -18.04 -38.78 -18.32
N GLN A 322 -18.86 -39.01 -17.29
CA GLN A 322 -19.90 -40.04 -17.31
C GLN A 322 -20.93 -39.78 -18.42
N THR A 323 -21.32 -38.51 -18.62
CA THR A 323 -22.25 -38.14 -19.69
C THR A 323 -21.66 -38.43 -21.08
N ILE A 324 -20.36 -38.21 -21.28
CA ILE A 324 -19.67 -38.53 -22.55
C ILE A 324 -19.70 -40.04 -22.82
N ILE A 325 -19.42 -40.85 -21.79
CA ILE A 325 -19.39 -42.31 -21.89
C ILE A 325 -20.80 -42.88 -22.10
N ASP A 326 -21.78 -42.49 -21.29
CA ASP A 326 -23.14 -43.03 -21.32
C ASP A 326 -23.87 -42.74 -22.63
N ASN A 327 -23.52 -41.63 -23.29
CA ASN A 327 -24.11 -41.23 -24.58
C ASN A 327 -23.23 -41.58 -25.78
N GLU A 328 -22.12 -42.30 -25.58
CA GLU A 328 -21.18 -42.72 -26.62
C GLU A 328 -20.72 -41.55 -27.51
N TYR A 329 -20.55 -40.35 -26.93
CA TYR A 329 -20.16 -39.16 -27.71
C TYR A 329 -18.73 -39.25 -28.26
N ILE A 330 -17.84 -39.93 -27.53
CA ILE A 330 -16.43 -40.14 -27.89
C ILE A 330 -16.10 -41.61 -27.66
N ASP A 331 -15.55 -42.28 -28.68
CA ASP A 331 -15.04 -43.66 -28.58
C ASP A 331 -13.63 -43.65 -27.95
N ALA A 332 -13.58 -43.41 -26.64
CA ALA A 332 -12.36 -43.40 -25.84
C ALA A 332 -12.66 -43.87 -24.41
N PRO A 333 -11.69 -44.50 -23.72
CA PRO A 333 -11.84 -44.85 -22.32
C PRO A 333 -11.91 -43.59 -21.44
N ALA A 334 -12.50 -43.72 -20.23
CA ALA A 334 -12.63 -42.63 -19.28
C ALA A 334 -11.31 -41.89 -19.01
N GLU A 335 -10.21 -42.63 -18.86
CA GLU A 335 -8.88 -42.08 -18.58
C GLU A 335 -8.38 -41.13 -19.69
N GLU A 336 -8.69 -41.43 -20.96
CA GLU A 336 -8.32 -40.55 -22.08
C GLU A 336 -9.21 -39.30 -22.14
N ILE A 337 -10.50 -39.44 -21.83
CA ILE A 337 -11.44 -38.30 -21.74
C ILE A 337 -11.02 -37.36 -20.60
N GLU A 338 -10.66 -37.92 -19.44
CA GLU A 338 -10.15 -37.17 -18.29
C GLU A 338 -8.85 -36.46 -18.62
N ALA A 339 -7.86 -37.17 -19.19
CA ALA A 339 -6.60 -36.56 -19.60
C ALA A 339 -6.80 -35.41 -20.60
N TYR A 340 -7.75 -35.55 -21.53
CA TYR A 340 -8.09 -34.47 -22.46
C TYR A 340 -8.76 -33.29 -21.74
N MET A 341 -9.69 -33.54 -20.81
CA MET A 341 -10.33 -32.48 -20.03
C MET A 341 -9.32 -31.74 -19.13
N ASP A 342 -8.37 -32.47 -18.53
CA ASP A 342 -7.28 -31.90 -17.74
C ASP A 342 -6.37 -31.02 -18.61
N GLN A 343 -6.12 -31.40 -19.87
CA GLN A 343 -5.43 -30.53 -20.83
C GLN A 343 -6.22 -29.26 -21.13
N LEU A 344 -7.54 -29.36 -21.35
CA LEU A 344 -8.38 -28.17 -21.58
C LEU A 344 -8.36 -27.21 -20.37
N ILE A 345 -8.29 -27.74 -19.16
CA ILE A 345 -8.13 -26.94 -17.94
C ILE A 345 -6.74 -26.30 -17.88
N ALA A 346 -5.69 -27.06 -18.18
CA ALA A 346 -4.31 -26.55 -18.18
C ALA A 346 -4.07 -25.44 -19.23
N TYR A 347 -4.75 -25.52 -20.37
CA TYR A 347 -4.75 -24.45 -21.38
C TYR A 347 -5.67 -23.27 -21.02
N GLY A 348 -6.49 -23.40 -19.98
CA GLY A 348 -7.46 -22.39 -19.56
C GLY A 348 -8.71 -22.29 -20.44
N PHE A 349 -9.00 -23.30 -21.26
CA PHE A 349 -10.26 -23.41 -22.02
C PHE A 349 -11.45 -23.71 -21.09
N LEU A 350 -11.20 -24.52 -20.07
CA LEU A 350 -12.11 -24.79 -18.94
C LEU A 350 -11.47 -24.29 -17.64
N GLU A 351 -12.28 -23.97 -16.64
CA GLU A 351 -11.83 -23.59 -15.31
C GLU A 351 -12.58 -24.35 -14.21
N PHE A 352 -11.89 -24.63 -13.11
CA PHE A 352 -12.51 -25.16 -11.90
C PHE A 352 -13.29 -24.06 -11.17
N ASN A 353 -14.47 -24.40 -10.69
CA ASN A 353 -15.24 -23.59 -9.76
C ASN A 353 -15.49 -24.37 -8.46
N ILE A 354 -14.66 -24.09 -7.45
CA ILE A 354 -14.74 -24.74 -6.12
C ILE A 354 -15.90 -24.14 -5.29
N GLY A 355 -16.40 -22.96 -5.66
CA GLY A 355 -17.43 -22.23 -4.91
C GLY A 355 -16.91 -21.55 -3.64
N VAL A 356 -15.58 -21.36 -3.57
CA VAL A 356 -14.84 -20.59 -2.57
C VAL A 356 -13.88 -19.69 -3.33
N SER A 357 -13.75 -18.44 -2.89
CA SER A 357 -12.99 -17.39 -3.56
C SER A 357 -11.75 -17.03 -2.76
N GLY A 358 -10.68 -16.62 -3.47
CA GLY A 358 -9.48 -16.05 -2.87
C GLY A 358 -9.69 -14.68 -2.20
N VAL A 359 -10.87 -14.07 -2.28
CA VAL A 359 -11.20 -12.86 -1.50
C VAL A 359 -12.13 -13.14 -0.33
N ASP A 360 -12.59 -14.40 -0.16
CA ASP A 360 -13.47 -14.76 0.94
C ASP A 360 -12.77 -14.55 2.29
N PRO A 361 -13.29 -13.67 3.16
CA PRO A 361 -12.57 -13.28 4.37
C PRO A 361 -12.34 -14.41 5.39
N ASP A 362 -13.20 -15.43 5.36
CA ASP A 362 -13.15 -16.63 6.19
C ASP A 362 -13.26 -17.89 5.29
N TRP A 363 -12.42 -17.92 4.26
CA TRP A 363 -12.39 -18.96 3.22
C TRP A 363 -12.35 -20.38 3.79
N ASP A 364 -11.68 -20.63 4.92
CA ASP A 364 -11.56 -21.96 5.52
C ASP A 364 -12.90 -22.46 6.07
N LEU A 365 -13.74 -21.58 6.60
CA LEU A 365 -15.09 -21.95 7.04
C LEU A 365 -15.97 -22.28 5.85
N LYS A 366 -15.91 -21.46 4.79
CA LYS A 366 -16.68 -21.65 3.56
C LYS A 366 -16.25 -22.93 2.84
N LEU A 367 -14.94 -23.20 2.76
CA LEU A 367 -14.35 -24.41 2.18
C LEU A 367 -14.78 -25.65 2.95
N ARG A 368 -14.68 -25.63 4.29
CA ARG A 368 -15.18 -26.73 5.14
C ARG A 368 -16.66 -26.98 4.92
N GLN A 369 -17.48 -25.93 4.86
CA GLN A 369 -18.90 -26.07 4.60
C GLN A 369 -19.16 -26.73 3.24
N LYS A 370 -18.51 -26.23 2.17
CA LYS A 370 -18.68 -26.72 0.79
C LYS A 370 -18.24 -28.17 0.63
N LEU A 371 -17.10 -28.54 1.20
CA LEU A 371 -16.49 -29.86 0.99
C LEU A 371 -16.85 -30.90 2.06
N SER A 372 -17.60 -30.52 3.09
CA SER A 372 -17.96 -31.41 4.22
C SER A 372 -18.61 -32.72 3.79
N HIS A 373 -19.41 -32.71 2.73
CA HIS A 373 -20.11 -33.89 2.22
C HIS A 373 -19.16 -34.95 1.64
N LEU A 374 -17.97 -34.56 1.16
CA LEU A 374 -16.99 -35.46 0.55
C LEU A 374 -16.09 -36.16 1.55
N ARG A 375 -16.14 -35.79 2.83
CA ARG A 375 -15.21 -36.28 3.86
C ARG A 375 -15.20 -37.81 4.04
N GLN A 376 -16.33 -38.47 3.74
CA GLN A 376 -16.46 -39.93 3.86
C GLN A 376 -15.92 -40.64 2.61
N GLU A 377 -16.07 -40.03 1.44
CA GLU A 377 -15.63 -40.57 0.15
C GLU A 377 -14.12 -40.35 -0.04
N VAL A 378 -13.58 -39.24 0.49
CA VAL A 378 -12.17 -38.87 0.39
C VAL A 378 -11.60 -38.64 1.79
N PRO A 379 -11.07 -39.69 2.46
CA PRO A 379 -10.61 -39.58 3.86
C PRO A 379 -9.55 -38.50 4.09
N LEU A 380 -8.61 -38.34 3.15
CA LEU A 380 -7.53 -37.36 3.25
C LEU A 380 -8.03 -35.92 3.16
N LEU A 381 -9.08 -35.66 2.37
CA LEU A 381 -9.79 -34.38 2.40
C LEU A 381 -10.44 -34.16 3.78
N GLY A 382 -11.01 -35.20 4.37
CA GLY A 382 -11.51 -35.17 5.75
C GLY A 382 -10.45 -34.70 6.75
N GLU A 383 -9.22 -35.22 6.66
CA GLU A 383 -8.09 -34.79 7.49
C GLU A 383 -7.72 -33.32 7.28
N VAL A 384 -7.76 -32.83 6.03
CA VAL A 384 -7.53 -31.41 5.72
C VAL A 384 -8.60 -30.54 6.37
N LEU A 385 -9.89 -30.91 6.26
CA LEU A 385 -10.99 -30.15 6.85
C LEU A 385 -10.92 -30.13 8.39
N ASP A 386 -10.50 -31.23 9.01
CA ASP A 386 -10.30 -31.32 10.46
C ASP A 386 -9.06 -30.51 10.91
N THR A 387 -8.03 -30.46 10.08
CA THR A 387 -6.84 -29.61 10.30
C THR A 387 -7.20 -28.13 10.23
N LEU A 388 -7.98 -27.69 9.24
CA LEU A 388 -8.48 -26.32 9.17
C LEU A 388 -9.37 -25.97 10.37
N ALA A 389 -10.22 -26.90 10.81
CA ALA A 389 -11.01 -26.72 12.03
C ALA A 389 -10.13 -26.47 13.26
N TYR A 390 -9.09 -27.29 13.41
CA TYR A 390 -8.14 -27.17 14.52
C TYR A 390 -7.34 -25.87 14.50
N ILE A 391 -6.85 -25.49 13.33
CA ILE A 391 -6.10 -24.24 13.15
C ILE A 391 -6.99 -23.03 13.46
N ARG A 392 -8.28 -23.09 13.14
CA ARG A 392 -9.24 -22.05 13.51
C ARG A 392 -9.42 -21.94 15.03
N GLU A 393 -9.54 -23.06 15.74
CA GLU A 393 -9.58 -23.05 17.22
C GLU A 393 -8.30 -22.49 17.83
N LEU A 394 -7.14 -22.79 17.22
CA LEU A 394 -5.86 -22.21 17.59
C LEU A 394 -5.80 -20.71 17.31
N ALA A 395 -6.40 -20.23 16.23
CA ALA A 395 -6.48 -18.80 15.91
C ALA A 395 -7.26 -18.02 16.99
N ASP A 396 -8.37 -18.57 17.48
CA ASP A 396 -9.15 -17.98 18.58
C ASP A 396 -8.33 -17.92 19.88
N GLN A 397 -7.57 -18.97 20.18
CA GLN A 397 -6.66 -19.01 21.32
C GLN A 397 -5.50 -18.00 21.16
N TYR A 398 -4.95 -17.87 19.95
CA TYR A 398 -3.84 -16.95 19.65
C TYR A 398 -4.22 -15.51 19.98
N GLY A 399 -5.42 -15.08 19.59
CA GLY A 399 -5.91 -13.72 19.85
C GLY A 399 -5.90 -13.36 21.34
N GLN A 400 -6.17 -14.33 22.22
CA GLN A 400 -6.24 -14.15 23.67
C GLN A 400 -4.92 -14.45 24.40
N ALA A 401 -3.96 -15.09 23.73
CA ALA A 401 -2.73 -15.56 24.34
C ALA A 401 -1.67 -14.46 24.54
N GLY A 402 -0.83 -14.67 25.56
CA GLY A 402 0.44 -13.93 25.73
C GLY A 402 1.53 -14.40 24.76
N VAL A 403 2.64 -13.67 24.71
CA VAL A 403 3.74 -13.86 23.73
C VAL A 403 4.25 -15.31 23.63
N PRO A 404 4.58 -16.02 24.72
CA PRO A 404 5.14 -17.37 24.61
C PRO A 404 4.14 -18.38 24.05
N ARG A 405 2.87 -18.29 24.45
CA ARG A 405 1.82 -19.20 23.95
C ARG A 405 1.48 -18.89 22.50
N ARG A 406 1.48 -17.62 22.07
CA ARG A 406 1.32 -17.25 20.66
C ARG A 406 2.37 -17.91 19.75
N GLN A 407 3.64 -17.90 20.16
CA GLN A 407 4.72 -18.59 19.41
C GLN A 407 4.48 -20.11 19.32
N GLN A 408 4.10 -20.74 20.42
CA GLN A 408 3.78 -22.17 20.44
C GLN A 408 2.61 -22.50 19.49
N ILE A 409 1.55 -21.69 19.53
CA ILE A 409 0.38 -21.87 18.67
C ILE A 409 0.77 -21.80 17.19
N LEU A 410 1.61 -20.84 16.78
CA LEU A 410 2.05 -20.73 15.39
C LEU A 410 2.83 -21.96 14.94
N THR A 411 3.77 -22.44 15.74
CA THR A 411 4.50 -23.68 15.45
C THR A 411 3.53 -24.87 15.37
N GLU A 412 2.59 -24.98 16.30
CA GLU A 412 1.62 -26.06 16.35
C GLU A 412 0.70 -26.08 15.11
N ALA A 413 0.16 -24.91 14.74
CA ALA A 413 -0.67 -24.76 13.55
C ALA A 413 0.12 -25.05 12.27
N TYR A 414 1.36 -24.54 12.18
CA TYR A 414 2.27 -24.76 11.07
C TYR A 414 2.58 -26.24 10.86
N GLU A 415 3.06 -26.93 11.89
CA GLU A 415 3.46 -28.34 11.77
C GLU A 415 2.28 -29.22 11.40
N ARG A 416 1.09 -28.97 11.97
CA ARG A 416 -0.11 -29.74 11.64
C ARG A 416 -0.58 -29.49 10.21
N PHE A 417 -0.56 -28.23 9.76
CA PHE A 417 -0.90 -27.87 8.38
C PHE A 417 0.08 -28.54 7.41
N LYS A 418 1.39 -28.34 7.62
CA LYS A 418 2.46 -28.94 6.81
C LYS A 418 2.30 -30.44 6.73
N ALA A 419 2.20 -31.15 7.87
CA ALA A 419 2.10 -32.60 7.88
C ALA A 419 0.92 -33.13 7.06
N THR A 420 -0.24 -32.47 7.13
CA THR A 420 -1.44 -32.89 6.40
C THR A 420 -1.31 -32.59 4.90
N CYS A 421 -0.79 -31.42 4.55
CA CYS A 421 -0.49 -31.08 3.16
C CYS A 421 0.56 -32.01 2.54
N MET A 422 1.57 -32.44 3.30
CA MET A 422 2.59 -33.37 2.80
C MET A 422 2.02 -34.74 2.46
N ARG A 423 1.09 -35.26 3.28
CA ARG A 423 0.37 -36.50 2.96
C ARG A 423 -0.46 -36.35 1.70
N LEU A 424 -1.17 -35.23 1.54
CA LEU A 424 -1.94 -34.91 0.33
C LEU A 424 -1.04 -34.82 -0.90
N HIS A 425 0.06 -34.11 -0.79
CA HIS A 425 1.06 -33.93 -1.84
C HIS A 425 1.68 -35.26 -2.26
N GLU A 426 2.07 -36.13 -1.32
CA GLU A 426 2.60 -37.47 -1.60
C GLU A 426 1.55 -38.35 -2.29
N THR A 427 0.32 -38.35 -1.78
CA THR A 427 -0.79 -39.15 -2.33
C THR A 427 -1.19 -38.70 -3.74
N ALA A 428 -1.06 -37.41 -4.05
CA ALA A 428 -1.26 -36.86 -5.38
C ALA A 428 -0.13 -37.21 -6.38
N GLY A 429 0.96 -37.85 -5.93
CA GLY A 429 2.08 -38.24 -6.80
C GLY A 429 2.97 -37.05 -7.22
N LEU A 430 2.89 -35.92 -6.52
CA LEU A 430 3.66 -34.71 -6.83
C LEU A 430 5.15 -34.84 -6.45
N PRO A 431 6.07 -34.09 -7.10
CA PRO A 431 7.52 -34.27 -6.98
C PRO A 431 8.07 -34.17 -5.55
N GLU A 432 8.97 -35.08 -5.15
CA GLU A 432 9.51 -35.10 -3.78
C GLU A 432 10.32 -33.83 -3.43
N GLU A 433 10.97 -33.24 -4.42
CA GLU A 433 11.77 -32.01 -4.28
C GLU A 433 10.93 -30.81 -3.79
N GLU A 434 9.64 -30.79 -4.10
CA GLU A 434 8.71 -29.72 -3.71
C GLU A 434 8.27 -29.80 -2.23
N ARG A 435 8.58 -30.90 -1.55
CA ARG A 435 8.22 -31.12 -0.13
C ARG A 435 9.18 -30.46 0.86
N LEU A 436 10.34 -30.01 0.37
CA LEU A 436 11.38 -29.38 1.19
C LEU A 436 10.95 -27.98 1.62
N SER A 437 11.14 -27.67 2.91
CA SER A 437 11.00 -26.28 3.39
C SER A 437 12.03 -25.35 2.76
N PRO A 438 11.83 -24.02 2.80
CA PRO A 438 12.82 -23.07 2.29
C PRO A 438 14.22 -23.22 2.92
N GLU A 439 14.30 -23.59 4.20
CA GLU A 439 15.56 -23.81 4.91
C GLU A 439 16.24 -25.11 4.46
N GLU A 440 15.48 -26.20 4.33
CA GLU A 440 15.96 -27.50 3.84
C GLU A 440 16.37 -27.43 2.36
N ALA A 441 15.65 -26.64 1.57
CA ALA A 441 15.96 -26.40 0.17
C ALA A 441 17.21 -25.53 0.01
N LYS A 442 17.38 -24.48 0.84
CA LYS A 442 18.61 -23.68 0.85
C LYS A 442 19.81 -24.50 1.31
N SER A 443 19.66 -25.36 2.32
CA SER A 443 20.76 -26.23 2.76
C SER A 443 21.13 -27.26 1.69
N LYS A 444 20.15 -27.83 0.97
CA LYS A 444 20.41 -28.73 -0.16
C LYS A 444 20.97 -28.02 -1.39
N GLN A 445 20.54 -26.79 -1.67
CA GLN A 445 21.14 -25.96 -2.71
C GLN A 445 22.58 -25.62 -2.37
N SER A 446 22.91 -25.28 -1.11
CA SER A 446 24.31 -25.08 -0.70
C SER A 446 25.15 -26.36 -0.73
N GLU A 447 24.54 -27.54 -0.55
CA GLU A 447 25.22 -28.84 -0.71
C GLU A 447 25.38 -29.25 -2.19
N GLN A 448 24.48 -28.81 -3.08
CA GLN A 448 24.57 -29.02 -4.53
C GLN A 448 25.50 -28.01 -5.21
N GLU A 449 25.57 -26.77 -4.72
CA GLU A 449 26.50 -25.73 -5.19
C GLU A 449 27.97 -26.02 -4.81
N GLU A 450 28.24 -26.90 -3.83
CA GLU A 450 29.61 -27.42 -3.58
C GLU A 450 30.01 -28.57 -4.54
N ALA A 451 29.11 -29.06 -5.39
CA ALA A 451 29.37 -30.18 -6.31
C ALA A 451 29.36 -29.82 -7.82
N GLU A 452 28.88 -28.64 -8.21
CA GLU A 452 28.92 -28.17 -9.61
C GLU A 452 29.39 -26.71 -9.70
N THR A 453 30.66 -26.53 -10.04
CA THR A 453 31.23 -25.23 -10.42
C THR A 453 30.69 -24.73 -11.75
N GLU A 454 30.24 -23.47 -11.74
CA GLU A 454 30.25 -22.49 -12.83
C GLU A 454 29.56 -22.88 -14.16
N GLU A 455 28.23 -22.74 -14.25
CA GLU A 455 27.46 -22.34 -15.46
C GLU A 455 25.92 -22.40 -15.24
N ALA A 456 25.33 -21.67 -14.28
CA ALA A 456 23.85 -21.65 -14.15
C ALA A 456 23.23 -20.50 -13.32
N VAL A 457 23.73 -19.26 -13.40
CA VAL A 457 23.10 -18.11 -12.68
C VAL A 457 22.75 -16.92 -13.61
N GLU A 458 22.83 -17.09 -14.94
CA GLU A 458 22.47 -16.04 -15.91
C GLU A 458 21.32 -16.45 -16.85
N ALA A 459 20.47 -17.41 -16.47
CA ALA A 459 19.42 -17.95 -17.35
C ALA A 459 18.00 -17.97 -16.74
N GLN A 460 17.68 -17.11 -15.76
CA GLN A 460 16.33 -17.03 -15.18
C GLN A 460 15.60 -15.69 -15.34
N GLU A 461 16.09 -14.78 -16.19
CA GLU A 461 15.35 -13.54 -16.53
C GLU A 461 15.21 -13.25 -18.04
N GLU A 462 15.48 -14.22 -18.91
CA GLU A 462 15.10 -14.13 -20.33
C GLU A 462 14.48 -15.45 -20.80
N GLU A 463 13.26 -15.76 -20.33
CA GLU A 463 12.35 -16.56 -21.16
C GLU A 463 11.95 -15.70 -22.35
N THR A 464 12.71 -15.86 -23.42
CA THR A 464 12.33 -15.40 -24.75
C THR A 464 10.99 -16.06 -25.11
N GLU A 465 9.94 -15.25 -25.26
CA GLU A 465 8.66 -15.66 -25.84
C GLU A 465 8.93 -16.37 -27.17
N ASN A 466 8.85 -17.70 -27.17
CA ASN A 466 8.73 -18.47 -28.39
C ASN A 466 7.27 -18.34 -28.84
N PRO A 467 6.96 -17.67 -29.97
CA PRO A 467 5.57 -17.35 -30.35
C PRO A 467 4.70 -18.59 -30.62
N ASP A 468 5.32 -19.76 -30.78
CA ASP A 468 4.68 -21.03 -31.11
C ASP A 468 4.47 -21.97 -29.91
N GLU A 469 4.87 -21.59 -28.69
CA GLU A 469 4.65 -22.42 -27.50
C GLU A 469 3.36 -22.01 -26.76
N VAL A 470 2.38 -22.91 -26.71
CA VAL A 470 1.09 -22.66 -26.04
C VAL A 470 1.34 -22.53 -24.54
N PHE A 471 1.07 -21.35 -23.97
CA PHE A 471 1.17 -21.11 -22.54
C PHE A 471 0.28 -22.10 -21.78
N LYS A 472 0.88 -22.80 -20.81
CA LYS A 472 0.19 -23.72 -19.92
C LYS A 472 0.27 -23.20 -18.50
N HIS A 473 -0.85 -23.23 -17.80
CA HIS A 473 -0.86 -22.94 -16.38
C HIS A 473 -0.02 -23.98 -15.63
N GLN A 474 1.06 -23.54 -15.00
CA GLN A 474 1.82 -24.35 -14.05
C GLN A 474 1.47 -23.89 -12.63
N ALA A 475 0.79 -24.77 -11.88
CA ALA A 475 0.61 -24.55 -10.44
C ALA A 475 1.93 -24.88 -9.72
N THR A 476 2.25 -24.14 -8.66
CA THR A 476 3.41 -24.45 -7.82
C THR A 476 2.92 -25.21 -6.59
N THR A 477 3.33 -26.47 -6.42
CA THR A 477 2.94 -27.29 -5.25
C THR A 477 4.01 -27.33 -4.16
N ARG A 478 5.04 -26.48 -4.31
CA ARG A 478 6.12 -26.27 -3.34
C ARG A 478 5.63 -25.64 -2.04
N PHE A 479 6.03 -26.21 -0.91
CA PHE A 479 5.66 -25.68 0.40
C PHE A 479 6.67 -24.63 0.90
N TYR A 480 6.31 -23.34 0.82
CA TYR A 480 7.21 -22.22 1.15
C TYR A 480 6.87 -21.46 2.45
N PHE A 481 5.84 -21.88 3.19
CA PHE A 481 5.40 -21.17 4.38
C PHE A 481 6.39 -21.27 5.55
N ARG A 482 6.41 -20.21 6.37
CA ARG A 482 7.02 -20.17 7.70
C ARG A 482 5.93 -20.12 8.78
N PRO A 483 6.24 -20.46 10.04
CA PRO A 483 5.24 -20.44 11.12
C PRO A 483 4.52 -19.09 11.27
N GLU A 484 5.22 -17.96 11.13
CA GLU A 484 4.65 -16.61 11.22
C GLU A 484 3.68 -16.26 10.08
N GLN A 485 3.65 -17.05 8.99
CA GLN A 485 2.79 -16.83 7.84
C GLN A 485 1.48 -17.64 7.91
N ILE A 486 1.21 -18.38 8.99
CA ILE A 486 -0.04 -19.13 9.12
C ILE A 486 -1.23 -18.20 9.40
N PHE A 487 -1.00 -17.14 10.16
CA PHE A 487 -2.03 -16.21 10.59
C PHE A 487 -1.83 -14.80 10.05
N TYR A 488 -2.95 -14.10 9.92
CA TYR A 488 -3.04 -12.66 9.74
C TYR A 488 -3.76 -12.06 10.96
N GLU A 489 -3.28 -10.95 11.50
CA GLU A 489 -3.86 -10.30 12.68
C GLU A 489 -4.20 -8.84 12.37
N ASP A 490 -5.46 -8.49 12.64
CA ASP A 490 -5.93 -7.11 12.80
C ASP A 490 -6.42 -6.94 14.24
N THR A 491 -6.29 -5.73 14.77
CA THR A 491 -6.76 -5.42 16.13
C THR A 491 -7.79 -4.32 16.14
N ALA A 492 -8.82 -4.47 16.98
CA ALA A 492 -9.88 -3.49 17.17
C ALA A 492 -9.93 -3.00 18.63
N LEU A 493 -10.38 -1.77 18.83
CA LEU A 493 -10.68 -1.21 20.15
C LEU A 493 -12.14 -1.42 20.51
N GLU A 494 -12.38 -1.97 21.69
CA GLU A 494 -13.72 -2.10 22.26
C GLU A 494 -14.22 -0.76 22.82
N GLY A 495 -15.39 -0.34 22.33
CA GLY A 495 -16.12 0.82 22.82
C GLY A 495 -16.83 1.57 21.70
N ALA A 496 -17.64 2.56 22.09
CA ALA A 496 -18.32 3.44 21.16
C ALA A 496 -17.51 4.72 20.95
N PHE A 497 -17.27 5.06 19.69
CA PHE A 497 -16.59 6.29 19.31
C PHE A 497 -17.59 7.16 18.57
N THR A 498 -17.69 8.43 18.95
CA THR A 498 -18.62 9.36 18.30
C THR A 498 -17.90 10.62 17.83
N LEU A 499 -18.28 11.11 16.65
CA LEU A 499 -17.76 12.35 16.08
C LEU A 499 -18.90 13.37 15.94
N ASN A 500 -18.57 14.64 16.20
CA ASN A 500 -19.53 15.73 16.08
C ASN A 500 -19.92 15.95 14.60
N PRO A 501 -21.22 15.91 14.24
CA PRO A 501 -21.67 16.07 12.85
C PRO A 501 -21.37 17.43 12.25
N GLU A 502 -21.49 18.52 13.02
CA GLU A 502 -21.26 19.89 12.55
C GLU A 502 -19.78 20.10 12.19
N GLY A 503 -18.87 19.69 13.09
CA GLY A 503 -17.44 19.78 12.85
C GLY A 503 -17.00 18.95 11.64
N MET A 504 -17.48 17.71 11.53
CA MET A 504 -17.20 16.85 10.37
C MET A 504 -17.79 17.43 9.07
N THR A 505 -19.00 17.98 9.10
CA THR A 505 -19.61 18.61 7.94
C THR A 505 -18.80 19.81 7.49
N MET A 506 -18.33 20.67 8.41
CA MET A 506 -17.48 21.82 8.07
C MET A 506 -16.16 21.37 7.41
N LEU A 507 -15.46 20.42 8.03
CA LEU A 507 -14.19 19.91 7.54
C LEU A 507 -14.32 19.29 6.14
N VAL A 508 -15.31 18.41 5.94
CA VAL A 508 -15.50 17.76 4.63
C VAL A 508 -16.08 18.74 3.60
N SER A 509 -16.87 19.75 4.00
CA SER A 509 -17.35 20.78 3.06
C SER A 509 -16.19 21.60 2.50
N ALA A 510 -15.21 21.98 3.32
CA ALA A 510 -14.02 22.67 2.84
C ALA A 510 -13.27 21.84 1.78
N LEU A 511 -13.07 20.54 2.04
CA LEU A 511 -12.42 19.63 1.10
C LEU A 511 -13.23 19.44 -0.18
N TYR A 512 -14.56 19.30 -0.05
CA TYR A 512 -15.47 19.18 -1.18
C TYR A 512 -15.39 20.40 -2.11
N HIS A 513 -15.38 21.61 -1.54
CA HIS A 513 -15.24 22.84 -2.33
C HIS A 513 -13.87 22.94 -2.98
N LEU A 514 -12.79 22.61 -2.25
CA LEU A 514 -11.45 22.60 -2.82
C LEU A 514 -11.37 21.66 -4.03
N TYR A 515 -11.85 20.41 -3.92
CA TYR A 515 -11.84 19.45 -5.04
C TYR A 515 -12.60 19.92 -6.27
N ARG A 516 -13.69 20.68 -6.10
CA ARG A 516 -14.39 21.29 -7.23
C ARG A 516 -13.55 22.35 -7.92
N GLU A 517 -12.79 23.13 -7.15
CA GLU A 517 -11.91 24.16 -7.69
C GLU A 517 -10.65 23.59 -8.33
N ILE A 518 -10.09 22.48 -7.82
CA ILE A 518 -8.87 21.84 -8.34
C ILE A 518 -9.14 20.63 -9.26
N ARG A 519 -10.32 20.56 -9.87
CA ARG A 519 -10.75 19.46 -10.78
C ARG A 519 -9.83 19.21 -11.99
N LEU A 520 -8.91 20.12 -12.28
CA LEU A 520 -7.89 19.95 -13.32
C LEU A 520 -6.93 18.79 -13.01
N PHE A 521 -6.77 18.45 -11.72
CA PHE A 521 -5.85 17.42 -11.22
C PHE A 521 -6.52 16.05 -10.98
N GLU A 522 -7.60 15.73 -11.70
CA GLU A 522 -8.25 14.42 -11.61
C GLU A 522 -7.34 13.30 -12.18
N GLY A 523 -6.86 12.40 -11.29
CA GLY A 523 -5.72 11.52 -11.59
C GLY A 523 -5.87 10.56 -12.78
N TYR A 524 -7.06 10.02 -13.05
CA TYR A 524 -7.26 9.06 -14.16
C TYR A 524 -7.74 9.70 -15.47
N GLN A 525 -7.79 11.03 -15.58
CA GLN A 525 -8.36 11.68 -16.76
C GLN A 525 -7.47 11.51 -18.01
N ASP A 526 -6.14 11.50 -17.86
CA ASP A 526 -5.21 11.26 -18.97
C ASP A 526 -5.45 9.89 -19.61
N GLU A 527 -5.55 8.83 -18.81
CA GLU A 527 -5.80 7.48 -19.31
C GLU A 527 -7.20 7.37 -19.97
N ARG A 528 -8.21 8.02 -19.39
CA ARG A 528 -9.56 8.09 -20.00
C ARG A 528 -9.56 8.78 -21.34
N ASP A 529 -8.82 9.88 -21.49
CA ASP A 529 -8.71 10.60 -22.75
C ASP A 529 -7.93 9.78 -23.79
N LYS A 530 -6.88 9.03 -23.39
CA LYS A 530 -6.20 8.08 -24.29
C LYS A 530 -7.15 7.00 -24.77
N MET A 531 -7.89 6.37 -23.87
CA MET A 531 -8.88 5.35 -24.23
C MET A 531 -9.97 5.90 -25.16
N TYR A 532 -10.48 7.11 -24.87
CA TYR A 532 -11.44 7.79 -25.75
C TYR A 532 -10.85 8.12 -27.12
N HIS A 533 -9.62 8.64 -27.18
CA HIS A 533 -8.94 8.96 -28.43
C HIS A 533 -8.76 7.71 -29.30
N TYR A 534 -8.28 6.62 -28.70
CA TYR A 534 -8.15 5.33 -29.35
C TYR A 534 -9.51 4.82 -29.88
N PHE A 535 -10.54 4.83 -29.02
CA PHE A 535 -11.89 4.42 -29.40
C PHE A 535 -12.44 5.22 -30.60
N ALA A 536 -12.27 6.55 -30.56
CA ALA A 536 -12.78 7.46 -31.59
C ALA A 536 -12.08 7.25 -32.94
N GLN A 537 -10.76 7.02 -32.95
CA GLN A 537 -9.99 6.75 -34.17
C GLN A 537 -10.40 5.43 -34.84
N GLN A 538 -10.58 4.37 -34.04
CA GLN A 538 -10.82 3.02 -34.57
C GLN A 538 -12.26 2.81 -35.06
N HIS A 539 -13.27 3.41 -34.42
CA HIS A 539 -14.68 3.04 -34.67
C HIS A 539 -15.63 4.18 -35.06
N GLY A 540 -15.19 5.44 -35.02
CA GLY A 540 -16.09 6.60 -35.19
C GLY A 540 -17.27 6.58 -34.18
N HIS A 541 -18.34 7.35 -34.45
CA HIS A 541 -19.50 7.44 -33.55
C HIS A 541 -20.53 6.28 -33.68
N ARG A 542 -20.11 5.04 -34.03
CA ARG A 542 -21.02 3.87 -34.16
C ARG A 542 -21.13 3.05 -32.87
N ARG A 543 -22.08 2.08 -32.85
CA ARG A 543 -22.45 1.21 -31.70
C ARG A 543 -21.22 0.62 -30.99
N GLY A 544 -21.36 0.39 -29.67
CA GLY A 544 -20.30 -0.06 -28.75
C GLY A 544 -19.49 -1.28 -29.23
N MET A 545 -18.26 -1.37 -28.73
CA MET A 545 -17.27 -2.40 -29.04
C MET A 545 -17.15 -3.39 -27.88
N SER A 546 -17.00 -4.69 -28.18
CA SER A 546 -16.64 -5.69 -27.15
C SER A 546 -15.48 -5.20 -26.27
N LEU A 547 -15.62 -5.34 -24.94
CA LEU A 547 -14.59 -4.92 -24.01
C LEU A 547 -13.26 -5.66 -24.26
N LEU A 548 -13.30 -6.95 -24.57
CA LEU A 548 -12.10 -7.74 -24.85
C LEU A 548 -11.40 -7.29 -26.14
N ALA A 549 -12.16 -6.99 -27.19
CA ALA A 549 -11.59 -6.48 -28.44
C ALA A 549 -10.94 -5.11 -28.24
N PHE A 550 -11.58 -4.23 -27.45
CA PHE A 550 -11.00 -2.95 -27.07
C PHE A 550 -9.71 -3.14 -26.28
N TYR A 551 -9.72 -4.03 -25.29
CA TYR A 551 -8.57 -4.33 -24.45
C TYR A 551 -7.37 -4.86 -25.25
N GLU A 552 -7.56 -5.88 -26.10
CA GLU A 552 -6.50 -6.45 -26.93
C GLU A 552 -5.88 -5.39 -27.85
N GLY A 553 -6.73 -4.62 -28.55
CA GLY A 553 -6.29 -3.57 -29.45
C GLY A 553 -5.55 -2.44 -28.72
N TYR A 554 -6.14 -1.93 -27.64
CA TYR A 554 -5.57 -0.85 -26.84
C TYR A 554 -4.23 -1.26 -26.20
N TYR A 555 -4.14 -2.48 -25.67
CA TYR A 555 -2.89 -2.96 -25.09
C TYR A 555 -1.78 -3.07 -26.14
N ARG A 556 -2.07 -3.71 -27.29
CA ARG A 556 -1.09 -3.94 -28.36
C ARG A 556 -0.62 -2.65 -29.03
N GLU A 557 -1.54 -1.72 -29.28
CA GLU A 557 -1.28 -0.54 -30.10
C GLU A 557 -0.92 0.69 -29.28
N VAL A 558 -1.29 0.74 -27.98
CA VAL A 558 -1.05 1.89 -27.10
C VAL A 558 -0.14 1.52 -25.92
N LYS A 559 -0.54 0.57 -25.05
CA LYS A 559 0.22 0.30 -23.80
C LYS A 559 1.59 -0.33 -24.07
N LYS A 560 1.69 -1.35 -24.90
CA LYS A 560 2.97 -2.02 -25.21
C LYS A 560 3.99 -1.05 -25.85
N PRO A 561 3.65 -0.30 -26.91
CA PRO A 561 4.56 0.72 -27.47
C PRO A 561 4.93 1.82 -26.48
N ALA A 562 4.00 2.25 -25.61
CA ALA A 562 4.29 3.24 -24.57
C ALA A 562 5.33 2.73 -23.56
N ALA A 563 5.19 1.49 -23.09
CA ALA A 563 6.13 0.85 -22.18
C ALA A 563 7.53 0.69 -22.81
N GLU A 564 7.61 0.25 -24.07
CA GLU A 564 8.87 0.13 -24.81
C GLU A 564 9.59 1.49 -24.96
N ARG A 565 8.86 2.58 -25.20
CA ARG A 565 9.43 3.93 -25.26
C ARG A 565 9.91 4.42 -23.90
N ALA A 566 9.16 4.15 -22.83
CA ALA A 566 9.55 4.51 -21.47
C ALA A 566 10.85 3.80 -21.05
N SER A 567 10.96 2.49 -21.34
CA SER A 567 12.17 1.71 -21.09
C SER A 567 13.40 2.28 -21.82
N LYS A 568 13.27 2.61 -23.12
CA LYS A 568 14.35 3.24 -23.90
C LYS A 568 14.76 4.61 -23.34
N LYS A 569 13.81 5.45 -22.92
CA LYS A 569 14.10 6.75 -22.28
C LYS A 569 14.80 6.57 -20.92
N GLY A 570 14.36 5.61 -20.10
CA GLY A 570 14.97 5.29 -18.80
C GLY A 570 16.42 4.80 -18.91
N GLN A 571 16.70 3.91 -19.87
CA GLN A 571 18.07 3.45 -20.18
C GLN A 571 18.97 4.63 -20.62
N THR A 572 18.45 5.52 -21.47
CA THR A 572 19.18 6.71 -21.94
C THR A 572 19.45 7.73 -20.82
N ALA A 573 18.57 7.80 -19.80
CA ALA A 573 18.74 8.66 -18.63
C ALA A 573 19.73 8.07 -17.61
N GLN A 574 19.72 6.75 -17.39
CA GLN A 574 20.69 6.04 -16.55
C GLN A 574 22.12 6.11 -17.12
N GLU A 575 22.29 6.00 -18.45
CA GLU A 575 23.60 6.17 -19.10
C GLU A 575 24.17 7.59 -18.94
N LYS A 576 23.32 8.61 -18.70
CA LYS A 576 23.76 9.99 -18.44
C LYS A 576 24.03 10.30 -16.96
N GLN A 577 23.57 9.45 -16.03
CA GLN A 577 23.71 9.66 -14.58
C GLN A 577 24.73 8.71 -13.91
N ALA A 578 25.38 7.83 -14.66
CA ALA A 578 26.46 6.97 -14.15
C ALA A 578 27.78 7.74 -13.93
N GLU A 579 27.83 8.60 -12.91
CA GLU A 579 29.02 8.80 -12.08
C GLU A 579 28.81 8.09 -10.73
N PRO A 580 29.84 7.49 -10.11
CA PRO A 580 29.66 6.42 -9.14
C PRO A 580 29.38 6.93 -7.72
N GLY A 581 28.26 6.53 -7.12
CA GLY A 581 28.01 6.70 -5.69
C GLY A 581 26.65 6.18 -5.20
N GLU A 582 26.70 5.09 -4.42
CA GLU A 582 25.70 4.61 -3.44
C GLU A 582 24.40 3.97 -3.97
N GLN A 583 24.43 2.64 -4.03
CA GLN A 583 23.26 1.76 -4.09
C GLN A 583 22.61 1.64 -2.70
N ASN A 584 21.32 1.95 -2.59
CA ASN A 584 20.46 1.54 -1.47
C ASN A 584 19.29 0.74 -2.06
N ASN A 585 19.24 -0.54 -1.73
CA ASN A 585 18.09 -1.42 -1.93
C ASN A 585 17.13 -1.22 -0.75
N ASP A 586 15.88 -0.83 -1.03
CA ASP A 586 14.66 -1.18 -0.27
C ASP A 586 13.50 -0.22 -0.62
N VAL A 587 12.95 -0.28 -1.85
CA VAL A 587 11.54 0.05 -2.15
C VAL A 587 11.16 -0.69 -3.44
N GLU A 588 10.71 -1.94 -3.33
CA GLU A 588 10.02 -2.61 -4.43
C GLU A 588 8.70 -3.17 -3.90
N LEU A 589 7.66 -3.07 -4.73
CA LEU A 589 6.25 -3.38 -4.48
C LEU A 589 5.39 -2.22 -3.94
N GLN A 590 5.41 -1.08 -4.64
CA GLN A 590 4.23 -0.20 -4.72
C GLN A 590 4.24 0.86 -5.86
N GLU A 591 5.28 0.92 -6.69
CA GLU A 591 5.46 2.03 -7.64
C GLU A 591 5.03 1.76 -9.09
N ALA A 592 4.48 0.59 -9.42
CA ALA A 592 4.03 0.32 -10.80
C ALA A 592 2.81 1.18 -11.22
N ASP A 593 1.92 1.55 -10.28
CA ASP A 593 0.73 2.37 -10.57
C ASP A 593 0.97 3.88 -10.41
N GLN A 594 2.06 4.31 -9.76
CA GLN A 594 2.40 5.73 -9.59
C GLN A 594 3.43 6.24 -10.60
N ALA A 595 4.15 5.34 -11.28
CA ALA A 595 5.07 5.70 -12.36
C ALA A 595 4.37 6.18 -13.65
N GLU A 596 3.03 6.06 -13.78
CA GLU A 596 2.29 6.55 -14.95
C GLU A 596 2.08 8.09 -14.96
N ALA A 597 2.46 8.82 -13.90
CA ALA A 597 2.15 10.24 -13.76
C ALA A 597 3.24 11.23 -14.26
N GLU A 598 4.43 10.78 -14.67
CA GLU A 598 5.47 11.64 -15.25
C GLU A 598 5.90 11.16 -16.64
N ILE A 599 5.05 11.36 -17.63
CA ILE A 599 5.49 11.40 -19.02
C ILE A 599 5.81 12.86 -19.36
N THR A 600 7.06 13.28 -19.11
CA THR A 600 7.59 14.53 -19.64
C THR A 600 7.73 14.47 -21.17
N GLU A 601 7.19 15.53 -21.80
CA GLU A 601 7.21 16.00 -23.20
C GLU A 601 7.45 14.99 -24.36
N PRO A 602 6.55 14.94 -25.36
CA PRO A 602 6.81 14.26 -26.63
C PRO A 602 7.69 15.11 -27.58
N ASP A 603 8.54 14.44 -28.35
CA ASP A 603 9.21 15.02 -29.53
C ASP A 603 8.14 15.51 -30.53
N GLU A 604 8.31 16.72 -31.04
CA GLU A 604 7.42 17.33 -32.03
C GLU A 604 7.55 16.61 -33.39
N GLY A 605 6.55 15.80 -33.74
CA GLY A 605 6.29 15.42 -35.14
C GLY A 605 5.86 13.97 -35.38
N ASP A 606 4.55 13.70 -35.32
CA ASP A 606 3.74 12.88 -36.24
C ASP A 606 2.39 12.53 -35.58
N ASP A 607 1.38 12.19 -36.39
CA ASP A 607 0.06 11.65 -35.97
C ASP A 607 0.24 10.30 -35.25
N ASP A 608 0.74 10.35 -34.02
CA ASP A 608 0.96 9.21 -33.17
C ASP A 608 -0.25 8.98 -32.27
N ILE A 609 -0.72 7.73 -32.17
CA ILE A 609 -1.83 7.31 -31.29
C ILE A 609 -1.56 7.62 -29.81
N LEU A 610 -0.29 7.84 -29.46
CA LEU A 610 0.17 8.25 -28.14
C LEU A 610 0.08 9.76 -27.88
N THR A 611 -0.09 10.56 -28.94
CA THR A 611 -0.22 12.02 -28.84
C THR A 611 -1.69 12.40 -28.80
N VAL A 612 -2.22 12.62 -27.59
CA VAL A 612 -3.63 12.98 -27.40
C VAL A 612 -3.75 14.49 -27.19
N PRO A 613 -4.36 15.27 -28.12
CA PRO A 613 -4.42 16.73 -28.03
C PRO A 613 -5.10 17.25 -26.76
N ALA A 614 -6.09 16.51 -26.25
CA ALA A 614 -6.78 16.86 -25.00
C ALA A 614 -5.85 16.81 -23.78
N ILE A 615 -4.91 15.87 -23.75
CA ILE A 615 -3.92 15.73 -22.67
C ILE A 615 -2.92 16.86 -22.74
N GLN A 616 -2.37 17.15 -23.92
CA GLN A 616 -1.44 18.27 -24.11
C GLN A 616 -2.08 19.62 -23.74
N ALA A 617 -3.33 19.84 -24.15
CA ALA A 617 -4.07 21.04 -23.79
C ALA A 617 -4.27 21.14 -22.27
N ARG A 618 -4.61 20.04 -21.59
CA ARG A 618 -4.73 19.98 -20.13
C ARG A 618 -3.39 20.23 -19.44
N HIS A 619 -2.30 19.60 -19.86
CA HIS A 619 -0.96 19.81 -19.29
C HIS A 619 -0.54 21.28 -19.37
N LYS A 620 -0.71 21.91 -20.54
CA LYS A 620 -0.46 23.34 -20.72
C LYS A 620 -1.35 24.20 -19.80
N GLN A 621 -2.62 23.84 -19.64
CA GLN A 621 -3.52 24.52 -18.72
C GLN A 621 -3.08 24.34 -17.26
N THR A 622 -2.60 23.16 -16.89
CA THR A 622 -2.06 22.85 -15.55
C THR A 622 -0.81 23.65 -15.25
N GLU A 623 0.11 23.75 -16.21
CA GLU A 623 1.31 24.57 -16.10
C GLU A 623 0.94 26.04 -15.88
N ALA A 624 0.08 26.60 -16.74
CA ALA A 624 -0.41 27.97 -16.59
C ALA A 624 -1.11 28.21 -15.24
N TRP A 625 -1.87 27.22 -14.76
CA TRP A 625 -2.51 27.26 -13.45
C TRP A 625 -1.48 27.32 -12.31
N LEU A 626 -0.45 26.46 -12.36
CA LEU A 626 0.62 26.41 -11.36
C LEU A 626 1.45 27.70 -11.35
N GLU A 627 1.77 28.26 -12.51
CA GLU A 627 2.47 29.55 -12.62
C GLU A 627 1.65 30.70 -12.00
N GLN A 628 0.34 30.71 -12.27
CA GLN A 628 -0.55 31.72 -11.73
C GLN A 628 -0.70 31.57 -10.21
N LEU A 629 -0.87 30.34 -9.70
CA LEU A 629 -0.91 30.10 -8.26
C LEU A 629 0.42 30.51 -7.60
N ALA A 630 1.55 30.17 -8.22
CA ALA A 630 2.87 30.54 -7.71
C ALA A 630 3.04 32.06 -7.62
N THR A 631 2.45 32.82 -8.55
CA THR A 631 2.44 34.28 -8.51
C THR A 631 1.66 34.81 -7.30
N ILE A 632 0.47 34.26 -7.04
CA ILE A 632 -0.36 34.61 -5.87
C ILE A 632 0.37 34.26 -4.56
N VAL A 633 0.96 33.06 -4.49
CA VAL A 633 1.72 32.58 -3.33
C VAL A 633 2.93 33.48 -3.05
N LYS A 634 3.76 33.77 -4.07
CA LYS A 634 4.95 34.60 -3.92
C LYS A 634 4.64 36.03 -3.44
N ALA A 635 3.46 36.55 -3.77
CA ALA A 635 3.04 37.88 -3.32
C ALA A 635 2.77 37.97 -1.82
N GLN A 636 2.49 36.83 -1.15
CA GLN A 636 2.14 36.77 0.28
C GLN A 636 3.20 36.10 1.17
N THR A 637 4.13 35.34 0.60
CA THR A 637 5.20 34.63 1.34
C THR A 637 6.51 35.40 1.38
N ARG A 638 7.30 35.22 2.44
CA ARG A 638 8.67 35.74 2.61
C ARG A 638 9.69 34.61 2.62
N ALA A 639 10.95 34.97 2.35
CA ALA A 639 12.05 34.02 2.48
C ALA A 639 12.16 33.54 3.93
N GLY A 640 12.05 32.22 4.13
CA GLY A 640 12.10 31.58 5.46
C GLY A 640 10.74 31.19 6.04
N ASP A 641 9.62 31.46 5.36
CA ASP A 641 8.32 30.96 5.79
C ASP A 641 8.27 29.42 5.69
N GLU A 642 7.89 28.75 6.78
CA GLU A 642 7.74 27.28 6.83
C GLU A 642 6.33 26.81 6.43
N GLN A 643 5.38 27.73 6.24
CA GLN A 643 3.99 27.44 5.93
C GLN A 643 3.43 28.43 4.89
N ILE A 644 2.59 27.91 4.00
CA ILE A 644 1.86 28.70 3.01
C ILE A 644 0.37 28.61 3.33
N ASN A 645 -0.24 29.74 3.68
CA ASN A 645 -1.67 29.80 3.95
C ASN A 645 -2.42 30.13 2.67
N LEU A 646 -3.28 29.21 2.22
CA LEU A 646 -4.13 29.36 1.05
C LEU A 646 -5.60 29.35 1.47
N CYS A 647 -6.39 30.26 0.90
CA CYS A 647 -7.85 30.22 0.99
C CYS A 647 -8.48 29.82 -0.35
N LEU A 648 -9.74 29.39 -0.30
CA LEU A 648 -10.47 28.97 -1.50
C LEU A 648 -10.60 30.11 -2.53
N GLU A 649 -10.74 31.36 -2.08
CA GLU A 649 -10.83 32.54 -2.95
C GLU A 649 -9.58 32.72 -3.81
N GLN A 650 -8.39 32.39 -3.29
CA GLN A 650 -7.16 32.44 -4.06
C GLN A 650 -7.11 31.36 -5.14
N VAL A 651 -7.60 30.15 -4.84
CA VAL A 651 -7.74 29.06 -5.81
C VAL A 651 -8.74 29.47 -6.92
N GLN A 652 -9.84 30.11 -6.54
CA GLN A 652 -10.83 30.65 -7.48
C GLN A 652 -10.26 31.77 -8.35
N GLN A 653 -9.48 32.68 -7.78
CA GLN A 653 -8.77 33.72 -8.55
C GLN A 653 -7.79 33.11 -9.55
N THR A 654 -7.09 32.04 -9.19
CA THR A 654 -6.24 31.29 -10.14
C THR A 654 -7.08 30.73 -11.28
N ASN A 655 -8.21 30.08 -10.96
CA ASN A 655 -9.14 29.54 -11.95
C ASN A 655 -9.67 30.62 -12.90
N GLU A 656 -10.08 31.77 -12.37
CA GLU A 656 -10.59 32.91 -13.14
C GLU A 656 -9.51 33.51 -14.06
N ALA A 657 -8.28 33.65 -13.56
CA ALA A 657 -7.17 34.25 -14.30
C ALA A 657 -6.74 33.43 -15.52
N ILE A 658 -6.95 32.10 -15.50
CA ILE A 658 -6.67 31.22 -16.63
C ILE A 658 -7.95 30.78 -17.38
N GLU A 659 -9.07 31.45 -17.14
CA GLU A 659 -10.37 31.20 -17.79
C GLU A 659 -10.83 29.74 -17.69
N MET A 660 -10.62 29.10 -16.53
CA MET A 660 -11.03 27.71 -16.30
C MET A 660 -12.54 27.53 -16.52
N PRO A 661 -12.97 26.58 -17.37
CA PRO A 661 -14.38 26.32 -17.64
C PRO A 661 -15.14 26.01 -16.34
N GLY A 662 -16.23 26.72 -16.06
CA GLY A 662 -16.98 26.57 -14.81
C GLY A 662 -17.37 25.11 -14.49
N ASP A 663 -17.54 24.80 -13.21
CA ASP A 663 -17.91 23.46 -12.79
C ASP A 663 -19.27 23.05 -13.38
N THR A 664 -19.26 21.98 -14.18
CA THR A 664 -20.45 21.39 -14.81
C THR A 664 -21.40 20.73 -13.82
N GLY A 665 -21.01 20.62 -12.55
CA GLY A 665 -21.87 20.15 -11.47
C GLY A 665 -22.12 18.65 -11.54
N LYS A 666 -21.17 17.84 -12.04
CA LYS A 666 -21.24 16.38 -12.05
C LYS A 666 -20.55 15.73 -10.83
N PRO A 667 -21.15 15.65 -9.62
CA PRO A 667 -20.60 14.82 -8.55
C PRO A 667 -21.38 13.50 -8.44
N ASN A 668 -21.00 12.49 -9.23
CA ASN A 668 -21.53 11.13 -9.08
C ASN A 668 -20.46 10.16 -8.56
N GLY A 669 -19.60 10.64 -7.65
CA GLY A 669 -18.53 9.85 -7.04
C GLY A 669 -18.70 9.71 -5.53
N SER A 670 -18.40 8.53 -5.01
CA SER A 670 -18.05 8.35 -3.60
C SER A 670 -16.55 8.54 -3.44
N TYR A 671 -16.11 9.16 -2.34
CA TYR A 671 -14.70 9.39 -2.03
C TYR A 671 -14.36 8.82 -0.66
N GLY A 672 -13.21 8.15 -0.55
CA GLY A 672 -12.59 7.78 0.72
C GLY A 672 -11.47 8.76 1.03
N ILE A 673 -11.38 9.24 2.28
CA ILE A 673 -10.34 10.18 2.70
C ILE A 673 -9.62 9.66 3.94
N PHE A 674 -8.30 9.79 3.96
CA PHE A 674 -7.51 9.64 5.18
C PHE A 674 -7.17 11.01 5.72
N VAL A 675 -7.67 11.31 6.92
CA VAL A 675 -7.46 12.59 7.58
C VAL A 675 -6.97 12.36 9.01
N GLN A 676 -5.93 13.09 9.40
CA GLN A 676 -5.49 13.18 10.80
C GLN A 676 -6.07 14.44 11.41
N LEU A 677 -6.99 14.27 12.35
CA LEU A 677 -7.72 15.37 12.95
C LEU A 677 -6.90 16.03 14.07
N PHE A 678 -6.95 17.35 14.15
CA PHE A 678 -6.37 18.15 15.24
C PHE A 678 -7.25 19.36 15.55
N GLN A 679 -7.05 19.98 16.71
CA GLN A 679 -7.79 21.18 17.10
C GLN A 679 -6.87 22.39 17.15
N THR A 680 -7.38 23.53 16.69
CA THR A 680 -6.74 24.85 16.83
C THR A 680 -7.71 25.81 17.52
N SER A 681 -7.26 27.01 17.86
CA SER A 681 -8.16 28.09 18.29
C SER A 681 -8.38 29.06 17.12
N ASN A 682 -9.62 29.39 16.82
CA ASN A 682 -9.94 30.44 15.85
C ASN A 682 -9.60 31.84 16.42
N GLY A 683 -9.74 32.89 15.59
CA GLY A 683 -9.43 34.27 15.99
C GLY A 683 -10.21 34.82 17.20
N ASN A 684 -11.29 34.16 17.59
CA ASN A 684 -12.10 34.50 18.78
C ASN A 684 -11.76 33.61 20.00
N GLY A 685 -10.71 32.78 19.90
CA GLY A 685 -10.29 31.85 20.94
C GLY A 685 -11.16 30.60 21.07
N GLN A 686 -12.12 30.37 20.17
CA GLN A 686 -12.94 29.16 20.20
C GLN A 686 -12.24 28.01 19.48
N PRO A 687 -12.36 26.77 19.98
CA PRO A 687 -11.78 25.60 19.35
C PRO A 687 -12.36 25.36 17.94
N HIS A 688 -11.48 25.02 17.01
CA HIS A 688 -11.76 24.79 15.60
C HIS A 688 -11.15 23.46 15.17
N LEU A 689 -11.98 22.59 14.60
CA LEU A 689 -11.55 21.30 14.09
C LEU A 689 -10.82 21.47 12.75
N MET A 690 -9.61 20.95 12.68
CA MET A 690 -8.79 20.89 11.49
C MET A 690 -8.37 19.46 11.17
N GLY A 691 -7.87 19.24 9.94
CA GLY A 691 -7.39 17.94 9.51
C GLY A 691 -6.23 18.04 8.55
N VAL A 692 -5.26 17.15 8.70
CA VAL A 692 -4.20 16.91 7.72
C VAL A 692 -4.70 15.83 6.77
N LEU A 693 -4.84 16.16 5.48
CA LEU A 693 -5.25 15.22 4.45
C LEU A 693 -4.03 14.39 4.02
N ASN A 694 -4.06 13.10 4.33
CA ASN A 694 -2.98 12.17 3.98
C ASN A 694 -3.21 11.51 2.61
N GLY A 695 -4.45 11.44 2.16
CA GLY A 695 -4.78 10.83 0.88
C GLY A 695 -6.27 10.81 0.60
N SER A 696 -6.60 10.70 -0.68
CA SER A 696 -7.96 10.57 -1.18
C SER A 696 -8.01 9.47 -2.23
N PHE A 697 -9.10 8.72 -2.20
CA PHE A 697 -9.26 7.46 -2.92
C PHE A 697 -10.69 7.37 -3.45
N PRO A 698 -10.94 6.49 -4.43
CA PRO A 698 -12.29 6.04 -4.73
C PRO A 698 -12.99 5.57 -3.44
N GLY A 699 -14.25 5.98 -3.27
CA GLY A 699 -15.04 5.67 -2.08
C GLY A 699 -15.66 4.29 -2.11
N TYR A 700 -16.98 4.23 -1.92
CA TYR A 700 -17.80 3.00 -1.92
C TYR A 700 -17.41 1.95 -0.88
N GLY A 701 -16.59 2.35 0.10
CA GLY A 701 -16.09 1.47 1.14
C GLY A 701 -14.78 0.74 0.80
N LYS A 702 -14.13 1.03 -0.34
CA LYS A 702 -12.90 0.36 -0.80
C LYS A 702 -11.83 0.24 0.30
N MET A 703 -11.48 1.34 0.95
CA MET A 703 -10.44 1.36 1.99
C MET A 703 -10.90 0.83 3.37
N VAL A 704 -12.19 0.52 3.53
CA VAL A 704 -12.81 0.03 4.78
C VAL A 704 -13.22 -1.44 4.66
N SER A 705 -13.47 -1.94 3.45
CA SER A 705 -14.04 -3.26 3.15
C SER A 705 -13.27 -4.40 3.81
N ARG A 706 -11.93 -4.36 3.73
CA ARG A 706 -11.00 -5.30 4.38
C ARG A 706 -11.25 -5.47 5.89
N PHE A 707 -11.62 -4.39 6.57
CA PHE A 707 -11.76 -4.34 8.02
C PHE A 707 -13.19 -4.60 8.51
N LEU A 708 -14.16 -4.81 7.61
CA LEU A 708 -15.56 -5.00 7.99
C LEU A 708 -15.79 -6.18 8.94
N HIS A 709 -14.91 -7.17 8.88
CA HIS A 709 -14.96 -8.35 9.72
C HIS A 709 -14.67 -8.10 11.20
N LEU A 710 -14.08 -6.95 11.53
CA LEU A 710 -13.81 -6.53 12.90
C LEU A 710 -15.09 -6.03 13.60
N PHE A 711 -16.14 -5.73 12.84
CA PHE A 711 -17.32 -5.03 13.31
C PHE A 711 -18.59 -5.86 13.08
N ASP A 712 -19.69 -5.43 13.71
CA ASP A 712 -20.99 -6.08 13.54
C ASP A 712 -21.42 -6.06 12.06
N GLY A 713 -21.98 -7.17 11.58
CA GLY A 713 -22.42 -7.30 10.18
C GLY A 713 -23.51 -6.29 9.77
N ALA A 714 -24.15 -5.58 10.71
CA ALA A 714 -25.02 -4.45 10.44
C ALA A 714 -24.29 -3.34 9.67
N PHE A 715 -23.02 -3.09 10.00
CA PHE A 715 -22.20 -2.10 9.31
C PHE A 715 -22.02 -2.45 7.83
N THR A 716 -21.68 -3.71 7.53
CA THR A 716 -21.59 -4.22 6.15
C THR A 716 -22.92 -4.09 5.41
N ARG A 717 -24.04 -4.40 6.06
CA ARG A 717 -25.38 -4.28 5.44
C ARG A 717 -25.75 -2.82 5.13
N GLU A 718 -25.44 -1.89 6.04
CA GLU A 718 -25.69 -0.47 5.85
C GLU A 718 -24.84 0.10 4.71
N LEU A 719 -23.55 -0.26 4.65
CA LEU A 719 -22.66 0.14 3.56
C LEU A 719 -23.14 -0.36 2.19
N ARG A 720 -23.58 -1.63 2.10
CA ARG A 720 -24.19 -2.19 0.88
C ARG A 720 -25.46 -1.42 0.48
N GLY A 721 -26.34 -1.14 1.45
CA GLY A 721 -27.55 -0.35 1.22
C GLY A 721 -27.23 1.07 0.74
N TRP A 722 -26.19 1.69 1.28
CA TRP A 722 -25.70 3.00 0.85
C TRP A 722 -25.19 2.95 -0.59
N ASN A 723 -24.32 2.00 -0.93
CA ASN A 723 -23.81 1.82 -2.29
C ASN A 723 -24.96 1.55 -3.29
N GLN A 724 -25.91 0.70 -2.93
CA GLN A 724 -27.10 0.43 -3.76
C GLN A 724 -27.96 1.69 -3.96
N SER A 725 -28.07 2.57 -2.97
CA SER A 725 -28.79 3.84 -3.12
C SER A 725 -28.11 4.82 -4.09
N LEU A 726 -26.81 4.65 -4.33
CA LEU A 726 -26.02 5.47 -5.25
C LEU A 726 -26.04 4.93 -6.69
N SER A 727 -26.41 3.66 -6.91
CA SER A 727 -26.32 3.02 -8.23
C SER A 727 -27.27 3.59 -9.27
N GLN A 728 -28.34 4.28 -8.86
CA GLN A 728 -29.41 4.75 -9.74
C GLN A 728 -29.89 3.62 -10.69
N GLU A 729 -29.87 3.83 -12.01
CA GLU A 729 -30.19 2.81 -13.02
C GLU A 729 -28.97 1.99 -13.49
N ALA A 730 -27.76 2.35 -13.05
CA ALA A 730 -26.52 1.69 -13.43
C ALA A 730 -26.29 0.39 -12.66
N LEU A 731 -25.41 -0.45 -13.21
CA LEU A 731 -24.93 -1.67 -12.57
C LEU A 731 -23.63 -1.36 -11.84
N PHE A 732 -23.62 -1.61 -10.53
CA PHE A 732 -22.42 -1.58 -9.72
C PHE A 732 -21.87 -3.00 -9.63
N ILE A 733 -20.61 -3.15 -10.01
CA ILE A 733 -19.94 -4.42 -10.24
C ILE A 733 -18.66 -4.38 -9.40
N GLU A 734 -18.45 -5.38 -8.54
CA GLU A 734 -17.19 -5.57 -7.82
C GLU A 734 -16.12 -6.05 -8.80
N ASP A 735 -14.91 -5.49 -8.70
CA ASP A 735 -13.75 -6.10 -9.35
C ASP A 735 -13.31 -7.36 -8.58
N CYS A 736 -12.96 -8.42 -9.32
CA CYS A 736 -12.60 -9.73 -8.77
C CYS A 736 -11.45 -10.30 -9.60
N ASP A 737 -10.25 -9.76 -9.38
CA ASP A 737 -9.04 -10.18 -10.07
C ASP A 737 -8.58 -11.59 -9.68
N ALA A 738 -7.48 -12.07 -10.28
CA ALA A 738 -6.92 -13.39 -10.02
C ALA A 738 -5.92 -13.41 -8.84
N SER A 739 -5.86 -12.35 -8.01
CA SER A 739 -4.88 -12.23 -6.92
C SER A 739 -5.34 -12.85 -5.59
N TYR A 740 -4.40 -13.48 -4.87
CA TYR A 740 -4.65 -14.06 -3.54
C TYR A 740 -4.18 -13.15 -2.39
N PHE A 741 -3.98 -11.86 -2.65
CA PHE A 741 -3.37 -10.95 -1.69
C PHE A 741 -4.27 -10.74 -0.46
N ASN A 742 -3.73 -10.94 0.75
CA ASN A 742 -4.52 -10.84 2.00
C ASN A 742 -5.20 -9.48 2.21
N ALA A 743 -4.71 -8.40 1.59
CA ALA A 743 -5.38 -7.10 1.68
C ALA A 743 -6.70 -7.02 0.91
N ASN A 744 -6.92 -7.94 -0.04
CA ASN A 744 -8.12 -8.04 -0.85
C ASN A 744 -9.20 -8.91 -0.19
N LEU A 745 -8.96 -9.43 1.02
CA LEU A 745 -9.97 -10.17 1.77
C LEU A 745 -11.08 -9.24 2.26
N HIS A 746 -12.22 -9.22 1.58
CA HIS A 746 -13.39 -8.44 1.98
C HIS A 746 -14.70 -9.11 1.56
N PRO A 747 -15.80 -8.87 2.29
CA PRO A 747 -17.11 -9.26 1.78
C PRO A 747 -17.44 -8.42 0.54
N PRO A 748 -18.22 -8.95 -0.43
CA PRO A 748 -18.63 -8.18 -1.60
C PRO A 748 -19.48 -6.98 -1.17
N LEU A 749 -19.23 -5.80 -1.73
CA LEU A 749 -19.95 -4.56 -1.43
C LEU A 749 -20.93 -4.15 -2.53
N MET A 750 -20.78 -4.74 -3.71
CA MET A 750 -21.64 -4.52 -4.86
C MET A 750 -22.64 -5.66 -5.09
N PRO A 751 -23.76 -5.39 -5.77
CA PRO A 751 -24.78 -6.40 -6.07
C PRO A 751 -24.37 -7.39 -7.17
N PHE A 752 -23.38 -7.03 -7.99
CA PHE A 752 -22.80 -7.86 -9.03
C PHE A 752 -21.28 -7.89 -8.86
N GLU A 753 -20.63 -8.88 -9.46
CA GLU A 753 -19.17 -8.99 -9.57
C GLU A 753 -18.79 -9.34 -11.00
N ILE A 754 -17.62 -8.91 -11.45
CA ILE A 754 -17.11 -9.24 -12.78
C ILE A 754 -16.56 -10.67 -12.76
N TRP A 755 -16.91 -11.46 -13.77
CA TRP A 755 -16.34 -12.78 -14.00
C TRP A 755 -15.33 -12.69 -15.15
N ILE A 756 -14.06 -12.73 -14.77
CA ILE A 756 -12.90 -12.84 -15.64
C ILE A 756 -12.25 -14.21 -15.43
N PRO A 757 -11.44 -14.72 -16.39
CA PRO A 757 -10.72 -15.97 -16.22
C PRO A 757 -9.85 -15.93 -14.97
N GLY A 758 -9.88 -16.99 -14.16
CA GLY A 758 -9.09 -17.07 -12.93
C GLY A 758 -9.50 -16.12 -11.79
N GLY A 759 -10.55 -15.31 -11.98
CA GLY A 759 -11.02 -14.32 -11.01
C GLY A 759 -11.67 -14.90 -9.75
N HIS A 760 -11.55 -14.18 -8.63
CA HIS A 760 -11.98 -14.63 -7.30
C HIS A 760 -13.45 -14.32 -6.98
N ASN A 761 -14.38 -14.93 -7.70
CA ASN A 761 -15.82 -14.68 -7.55
C ASN A 761 -16.46 -15.26 -6.27
N SER A 762 -17.15 -14.42 -5.50
CA SER A 762 -17.78 -14.79 -4.21
C SER A 762 -19.31 -14.85 -4.25
N LEU A 763 -19.95 -14.16 -5.18
CA LEU A 763 -21.40 -14.10 -5.33
C LEU A 763 -21.94 -15.34 -6.08
N PRO A 764 -23.24 -15.65 -5.97
CA PRO A 764 -23.90 -16.65 -6.82
C PRO A 764 -23.72 -16.37 -8.31
N ALA A 765 -23.69 -17.43 -9.13
CA ALA A 765 -23.44 -17.34 -10.57
C ALA A 765 -24.37 -16.37 -11.33
N GLN A 766 -25.61 -16.17 -10.87
CA GLN A 766 -26.56 -15.23 -11.49
C GLN A 766 -26.20 -13.75 -11.26
N GLN A 767 -25.31 -13.46 -10.31
CA GLN A 767 -24.81 -12.13 -9.99
C GLN A 767 -23.39 -11.89 -10.54
N GLN A 768 -22.80 -12.89 -11.19
CA GLN A 768 -21.50 -12.80 -11.87
C GLN A 768 -21.73 -12.34 -13.31
N ILE A 769 -21.22 -11.18 -13.70
CA ILE A 769 -21.32 -10.65 -15.06
C ILE A 769 -20.05 -11.05 -15.81
N ALA A 770 -20.18 -11.88 -16.84
CA ALA A 770 -19.02 -12.27 -17.64
C ALA A 770 -18.44 -11.04 -18.33
N VAL A 771 -17.11 -10.93 -18.41
CA VAL A 771 -16.45 -9.79 -19.08
C VAL A 771 -16.87 -9.63 -20.55
N THR A 772 -17.28 -10.71 -21.21
CA THR A 772 -17.85 -10.73 -22.57
C THR A 772 -19.26 -10.15 -22.66
N GLU A 773 -19.98 -10.04 -21.54
CA GLU A 773 -21.28 -9.35 -21.47
C GLU A 773 -21.10 -7.81 -21.40
N LEU A 774 -19.86 -7.30 -21.37
CA LEU A 774 -19.54 -5.87 -21.34
C LEU A 774 -18.99 -5.36 -22.68
N GLN A 775 -19.38 -4.13 -23.03
CA GLN A 775 -18.86 -3.41 -24.19
C GLN A 775 -18.42 -1.99 -23.79
N VAL A 776 -17.42 -1.47 -24.47
CA VAL A 776 -17.01 -0.07 -24.41
C VAL A 776 -17.88 0.74 -25.38
N GLY A 777 -18.50 1.80 -24.90
CA GLY A 777 -19.25 2.75 -25.72
C GLY A 777 -19.02 4.17 -25.27
N LEU A 778 -19.64 5.13 -25.96
CA LEU A 778 -19.61 6.53 -25.54
C LEU A 778 -20.73 6.84 -24.55
N ASP A 779 -20.48 7.79 -23.65
CA ASP A 779 -21.49 8.38 -22.78
C ASP A 779 -22.48 9.26 -23.57
N GLU A 780 -23.50 9.78 -22.89
CA GLU A 780 -24.56 10.59 -23.53
C GLU A 780 -24.03 11.87 -24.18
N THR A 781 -22.89 12.41 -23.70
CA THR A 781 -22.27 13.59 -24.32
C THR A 781 -21.40 13.23 -25.53
N GLY A 782 -21.07 11.95 -25.70
CA GLY A 782 -20.19 11.48 -26.76
C GLY A 782 -18.72 11.82 -26.53
N GLN A 783 -18.34 12.18 -25.30
CA GLN A 783 -17.00 12.71 -24.98
C GLN A 783 -16.19 11.80 -24.08
N GLN A 784 -16.79 10.77 -23.50
CA GLN A 784 -16.10 9.81 -22.64
C GLN A 784 -16.49 8.38 -22.97
N VAL A 785 -15.54 7.47 -22.80
CA VAL A 785 -15.82 6.03 -22.84
C VAL A 785 -16.53 5.58 -21.55
N GLN A 786 -17.42 4.62 -21.67
CA GLN A 786 -18.13 3.98 -20.57
C GLN A 786 -18.32 2.49 -20.84
N LEU A 787 -18.46 1.71 -19.77
CA LEU A 787 -18.86 0.31 -19.86
C LEU A 787 -20.38 0.21 -19.96
N ILE A 788 -20.86 -0.64 -20.86
CA ILE A 788 -22.27 -0.94 -21.08
C ILE A 788 -22.45 -2.44 -20.96
N HIS A 789 -23.39 -2.89 -20.14
CA HIS A 789 -23.74 -4.30 -20.02
C HIS A 789 -24.72 -4.67 -21.14
N THR A 790 -24.24 -5.44 -22.11
CA THR A 790 -24.91 -5.76 -23.37
C THR A 790 -26.32 -6.36 -23.18
N PRO A 791 -26.56 -7.35 -22.29
CA PRO A 791 -27.91 -7.87 -22.07
C PRO A 791 -28.93 -6.84 -21.57
N SER A 792 -28.51 -5.93 -20.69
CA SER A 792 -29.43 -4.96 -20.05
C SER A 792 -29.43 -3.57 -20.66
N GLN A 793 -28.42 -3.27 -21.50
CA GLN A 793 -28.10 -1.93 -22.02
C GLN A 793 -27.85 -0.85 -20.95
N LYS A 794 -27.64 -1.25 -19.70
CA LYS A 794 -27.31 -0.34 -18.60
C LYS A 794 -25.82 -0.05 -18.56
N ARG A 795 -25.48 1.16 -18.08
CA ARG A 795 -24.10 1.51 -17.75
C ARG A 795 -23.57 0.63 -16.63
N GLY A 796 -22.36 0.11 -16.78
CA GLY A 796 -21.62 -0.61 -15.74
C GLY A 796 -20.57 0.28 -15.08
N TYR A 797 -20.40 0.12 -13.77
CA TYR A 797 -19.29 0.67 -13.00
C TYR A 797 -18.61 -0.47 -12.26
N VAL A 798 -17.31 -0.65 -12.51
CA VAL A 798 -16.45 -1.61 -11.83
C VAL A 798 -15.63 -0.86 -10.78
N PHE A 799 -15.53 -1.39 -9.55
CA PHE A 799 -14.98 -0.69 -8.37
C PHE A 799 -13.79 -1.37 -7.72
#